data_AF-A0A8H2ZZQ6-F1
#
_entry.id   AF-A0A8H2ZZQ6-F1
#
_cell.length_a   1.000
_cell.length_b   1.000
_cell.length_c   1.000
_cell.angle_alpha   90.00
_cell.angle_beta   90.00
_cell.angle_gamma   90.00
#
_symmetry.space_group_name_H-M   'P 1'
#
loop_
_entity.id
_entity.type
_entity.pdbx_description
1 polymer ?
#
loop_
_entity_poly.entity_id
_entity_poly.type
_entity_poly.pdbx_seq_one_letter_code
_entity_poly.pdbx_strand_id
1 'polypeptide(L)'
;MTRGFPLARRLFELASLAVGVCAYGAPDTCCNHLTTALSGEKVSTPSTLKYTIENNKYWSSTCVLKPACVFVPEASSDVSAAVKILVENDCEFGTRGGGHTPNPGWAGTNSGVLISLSKLNAIEVSADKKSVVIGAGNRWGDVYAKTGEHGVTVTGGRISPVGVSGYLLGGGLSYLMHSEGFSANSVLSYEIVLANGTVSTVTADSAGDLFRALKGGTGNFGLVTSFKLQTYPINQVYAGSLYYSPDKYDALFPLMEEYARKGVESDPKAHVISAFICAPAQVLDMATFYSFYSEPVTAPPQAIKPFFDVPTIVNTVKVKTVKEAADELTIGTINGLRQDVRTYSIRADAGLYKQLFNVWHSTSTELNSTSGWSSVIAFQPISNSMIRASAKKGENVLGLEPADDPLVVVNYQFTWAFPGDDEKVYAAIDHLIAASMDIAKSSNRLERYIYLNYASTSQQPIESYGPAQVDFLALVKTKYDPNDIDLFLPCLTYLNSSVVMVIASKLFQPLQVGDITLQHRVILAPLTRFRANKEHIHQDIAAEYYEQRAEVPGTLLITEATFIAAEAGGYNHVPGIWNDEQIQAWKNVVDRVHAKGSYIYLQLWAIGRAAEPDVIHAEGYPYVSSSPVLLEDRSEVPQELTKDDIKRYVGLYVQAAKNAVHKAGFDGVEIHAANGYLPEQFLQDTCNQRTDEYGGSIENRARFVLEITDAVVEAVGAKKTGIRFSPWSRFLGMRMKDPIPTFSYVLRELVKRHPDLAYVHFVESVVAGDGDADPAHRSNVESNDFAREIWGNRPFFIAGGFKLNTALEVAENYEQTAVAFGRLFIANPDLPARLRQDLPLNAYNRATFYSPGAVGYTDYPRAQKVAIAQRVEA
;
A
#
# COMPACT_ATOMS: atom_id res chain seq x y z
N MET A 1 -61.00 20.35 14.64
CA MET A 1 -61.53 19.24 15.45
C MET A 1 -61.46 17.96 14.59
N THR A 2 -60.31 17.42 14.14
CA THR A 2 -59.15 16.76 14.81
C THR A 2 -59.60 15.66 15.78
N ARG A 3 -59.27 14.36 15.70
CA ARG A 3 -58.25 13.50 15.03
C ARG A 3 -58.88 12.06 15.02
N GLY A 4 -58.56 11.07 14.18
CA GLY A 4 -57.33 10.73 13.46
C GLY A 4 -56.56 9.61 14.18
N PHE A 5 -56.87 8.33 13.89
CA PHE A 5 -56.01 7.14 14.11
C PHE A 5 -56.60 5.91 13.38
N PRO A 6 -55.85 5.21 12.50
CA PRO A 6 -56.15 3.83 12.15
C PRO A 6 -55.06 2.91 12.71
N LEU A 7 -55.46 2.05 13.65
CA LEU A 7 -54.78 0.80 13.95
C LEU A 7 -55.79 -0.31 13.64
N ALA A 8 -55.53 -1.12 12.61
CA ALA A 8 -55.71 -2.57 12.65
C ALA A 8 -55.47 -3.23 11.29
N ARG A 9 -54.84 -4.42 11.36
CA ARG A 9 -54.72 -5.48 10.36
C ARG A 9 -53.57 -5.39 9.35
N ARG A 10 -52.36 -5.67 9.87
CA ARG A 10 -51.47 -6.65 9.25
C ARG A 10 -51.88 -8.04 9.73
N LEU A 11 -52.25 -8.93 8.81
CA LEU A 11 -52.04 -10.40 8.85
C LEU A 11 -52.84 -11.05 7.70
N PHE A 12 -52.16 -11.96 7.00
CA PHE A 12 -52.60 -12.85 5.91
C PHE A 12 -52.60 -12.31 4.48
N GLU A 13 -51.46 -12.47 3.81
CA GLU A 13 -51.43 -13.06 2.46
C GLU A 13 -50.33 -14.14 2.42
N LEU A 14 -50.77 -15.39 2.32
CA LEU A 14 -49.99 -16.57 2.01
C LEU A 14 -50.74 -17.30 0.89
N ALA A 15 -50.01 -17.56 -0.19
CA ALA A 15 -50.27 -18.51 -1.26
C ALA A 15 -51.46 -18.27 -2.21
N SER A 16 -51.13 -17.78 -3.41
CA SER A 16 -51.58 -18.43 -4.64
C SER A 16 -50.36 -18.66 -5.52
N LEU A 17 -49.96 -19.93 -5.59
CA LEU A 17 -48.97 -20.46 -6.52
C LEU A 17 -49.47 -20.25 -7.95
N ALA A 18 -48.89 -19.28 -8.65
CA ALA A 18 -48.77 -19.38 -10.09
C ALA A 18 -47.52 -20.22 -10.36
N VAL A 19 -47.74 -21.40 -10.94
CA VAL A 19 -46.72 -22.18 -11.65
C VAL A 19 -46.22 -21.27 -12.76
N GLY A 20 -45.21 -20.45 -12.44
CA GLY A 20 -44.37 -19.82 -13.43
C GLY A 20 -43.60 -20.93 -14.09
N VAL A 21 -44.10 -21.38 -15.24
CA VAL A 21 -43.27 -22.01 -16.26
C VAL A 21 -42.03 -21.13 -16.36
N CYS A 22 -40.89 -21.61 -15.86
CA CYS A 22 -39.63 -20.92 -16.01
C CYS A 22 -39.46 -20.64 -17.50
N ALA A 23 -39.62 -19.38 -17.88
CA ALA A 23 -39.26 -18.92 -19.20
C ALA A 23 -37.78 -19.30 -19.34
N TYR A 24 -37.49 -20.21 -20.27
CA TYR A 24 -36.15 -20.38 -20.80
C TYR A 24 -35.68 -18.99 -21.19
N GLY A 25 -34.72 -18.43 -20.43
CA GLY A 25 -34.06 -17.19 -20.81
C GLY A 25 -33.53 -17.36 -22.22
N ALA A 26 -33.72 -16.34 -23.06
CA ALA A 26 -33.14 -16.33 -24.40
C ALA A 26 -31.66 -16.77 -24.29
N PRO A 27 -31.19 -17.69 -25.15
CA PRO A 27 -29.86 -18.25 -25.00
C PRO A 27 -28.82 -17.13 -25.16
N ASP A 28 -27.90 -17.06 -24.20
CA ASP A 28 -26.76 -16.13 -24.22
C ASP A 28 -26.04 -16.22 -25.58
N THR A 29 -25.90 -15.07 -26.24
CA THR A 29 -25.37 -14.95 -27.60
C THR A 29 -23.97 -15.54 -27.69
N CYS A 30 -23.13 -15.36 -26.67
CA CYS A 30 -21.75 -15.84 -26.62
C CYS A 30 -21.68 -17.37 -26.58
N CYS A 31 -22.53 -18.01 -25.76
CA CYS A 31 -22.64 -19.46 -25.71
C CYS A 31 -23.08 -20.07 -27.04
N ASN A 32 -23.96 -19.40 -27.78
CA ASN A 32 -24.39 -19.83 -29.11
C ASN A 32 -23.28 -19.69 -30.14
N HIS A 33 -22.51 -18.59 -30.11
CA HIS A 33 -21.37 -18.40 -31.00
C HIS A 33 -20.33 -19.51 -30.82
N LEU A 34 -19.98 -19.85 -29.58
CA LEU A 34 -19.07 -20.97 -29.30
C LEU A 34 -19.64 -22.32 -29.75
N THR A 35 -20.92 -22.58 -29.44
CA THR A 35 -21.60 -23.84 -29.82
C THR A 35 -21.59 -24.05 -31.33
N THR A 36 -21.81 -22.98 -32.08
CA THR A 36 -21.85 -22.99 -33.55
C THR A 36 -20.46 -23.24 -34.13
N ALA A 37 -19.42 -22.63 -33.56
CA ALA A 37 -18.06 -22.69 -34.11
C ALA A 37 -17.25 -23.92 -33.68
N LEU A 38 -17.44 -24.43 -32.46
CA LEU A 38 -16.54 -25.41 -31.82
C LEU A 38 -17.19 -26.76 -31.48
N SER A 39 -18.36 -27.03 -32.07
CA SER A 39 -19.25 -28.16 -31.76
C SER A 39 -19.96 -28.05 -30.40
N GLY A 40 -21.26 -28.33 -30.40
CA GLY A 40 -22.08 -28.38 -29.19
C GLY A 40 -21.72 -29.47 -28.19
N GLU A 41 -20.78 -30.36 -28.50
CA GLU A 41 -20.29 -31.33 -27.52
C GLU A 41 -19.29 -30.74 -26.51
N LYS A 42 -18.59 -29.64 -26.88
CA LYS A 42 -17.60 -28.94 -26.06
C LYS A 42 -18.20 -27.83 -25.21
N VAL A 43 -19.41 -27.37 -25.54
CA VAL A 43 -20.15 -26.33 -24.81
C VAL A 43 -21.36 -26.95 -24.14
N SER A 44 -21.54 -26.69 -22.85
CA SER A 44 -22.64 -27.24 -22.05
C SER A 44 -23.39 -26.13 -21.34
N THR A 45 -24.72 -26.21 -21.33
CA THR A 45 -25.62 -25.21 -20.72
C THR A 45 -26.23 -25.75 -19.42
N PRO A 46 -26.81 -24.88 -18.56
CA PRO A 46 -27.34 -25.25 -17.24
C PRO A 46 -28.37 -26.38 -17.22
N SER A 47 -29.03 -26.68 -18.34
CA SER A 47 -29.98 -27.79 -18.46
C SER A 47 -29.32 -29.17 -18.65
N THR A 48 -28.00 -29.24 -18.78
CA THR A 48 -27.27 -30.48 -19.08
C THR A 48 -26.52 -31.03 -17.86
N LEU A 49 -26.44 -32.36 -17.75
CA LEU A 49 -25.63 -33.01 -16.71
C LEU A 49 -24.14 -32.69 -16.83
N LYS A 50 -23.64 -32.54 -18.07
CA LYS A 50 -22.24 -32.15 -18.35
C LYS A 50 -21.88 -30.81 -17.69
N TYR A 51 -22.76 -29.82 -17.81
CA TYR A 51 -22.61 -28.53 -17.15
C TYR A 51 -22.51 -28.69 -15.64
N THR A 52 -23.44 -29.43 -15.03
CA THR A 52 -23.47 -29.61 -13.56
C THR A 52 -22.20 -30.29 -13.06
N ILE A 53 -21.76 -31.37 -13.70
CA ILE A 53 -20.54 -32.08 -13.30
C ILE A 53 -19.32 -31.18 -13.44
N GLU A 54 -19.19 -30.49 -14.57
CA GLU A 54 -18.01 -29.67 -14.82
C GLU A 54 -18.00 -28.44 -13.91
N ASN A 55 -19.10 -27.69 -13.82
CA ASN A 55 -19.17 -26.47 -13.02
C ASN A 55 -18.90 -26.72 -11.52
N ASN A 56 -19.23 -27.90 -10.98
CA ASN A 56 -18.99 -28.21 -9.56
C ASN A 56 -17.55 -28.64 -9.21
N LYS A 57 -16.59 -28.65 -10.16
CA LYS A 57 -15.18 -29.00 -9.91
C LYS A 57 -14.39 -27.87 -9.21
N TYR A 58 -14.82 -27.47 -8.02
CA TYR A 58 -14.12 -26.53 -7.14
C TYR A 58 -13.77 -27.17 -5.80
N TRP A 59 -12.70 -26.66 -5.18
CA TRP A 59 -12.31 -27.04 -3.82
C TRP A 59 -13.24 -26.43 -2.77
N SER A 60 -13.55 -25.13 -2.92
CA SER A 60 -14.46 -24.40 -2.05
C SER A 60 -15.85 -24.25 -2.68
N SER A 61 -16.91 -24.48 -1.90
CA SER A 61 -18.29 -24.23 -2.34
C SER A 61 -18.62 -22.73 -2.47
N THR A 62 -17.79 -21.83 -1.90
CA THR A 62 -17.91 -20.38 -2.14
C THR A 62 -17.68 -20.00 -3.60
N CYS A 63 -16.94 -20.84 -4.35
CA CYS A 63 -16.51 -20.56 -5.72
C CYS A 63 -17.42 -21.17 -6.79
N VAL A 64 -18.44 -21.93 -6.41
CA VAL A 64 -19.39 -22.51 -7.37
C VAL A 64 -20.34 -21.40 -7.85
N LEU A 65 -19.98 -20.77 -8.96
CA LEU A 65 -20.74 -19.70 -9.60
C LEU A 65 -21.69 -20.23 -10.68
N LYS A 66 -22.46 -19.34 -11.33
CA LYS A 66 -23.49 -19.68 -12.33
C LYS A 66 -23.17 -19.11 -13.72
N PRO A 67 -22.14 -19.62 -14.43
CA PRO A 67 -21.87 -19.20 -15.81
C PRO A 67 -23.05 -19.51 -16.74
N ALA A 68 -23.22 -18.75 -17.82
CA ALA A 68 -24.25 -19.01 -18.82
C ALA A 68 -24.01 -20.33 -19.56
N CYS A 69 -22.75 -20.71 -19.78
CA CYS A 69 -22.34 -22.03 -20.23
C CYS A 69 -20.92 -22.38 -19.79
N VAL A 70 -20.57 -23.67 -19.85
CA VAL A 70 -19.22 -24.18 -19.63
C VAL A 70 -18.66 -24.71 -20.94
N PHE A 71 -17.51 -24.17 -21.36
CA PHE A 71 -16.73 -24.62 -22.50
C PHE A 71 -15.52 -25.43 -22.03
N VAL A 72 -15.32 -26.62 -22.60
CA VAL A 72 -14.22 -27.54 -22.24
C VAL A 72 -13.34 -27.81 -23.47
N PRO A 73 -12.25 -27.05 -23.67
CA PRO A 73 -11.31 -27.26 -24.77
C PRO A 73 -10.54 -28.57 -24.64
N GLU A 74 -10.20 -29.19 -25.77
CA GLU A 74 -9.42 -30.43 -25.86
C GLU A 74 -8.01 -30.19 -26.42
N ALA A 75 -7.79 -29.05 -27.09
CA ALA A 75 -6.51 -28.61 -27.58
C ALA A 75 -6.36 -27.09 -27.53
N SER A 76 -5.13 -26.60 -27.65
CA SER A 76 -4.82 -25.15 -27.65
C SER A 76 -5.47 -24.41 -28.83
N SER A 77 -5.74 -25.10 -29.94
CA SER A 77 -6.53 -24.57 -31.07
C SER A 77 -7.98 -24.28 -30.70
N ASP A 78 -8.59 -25.07 -29.80
CA ASP A 78 -9.95 -24.81 -29.32
C ASP A 78 -9.97 -23.55 -28.45
N VAL A 79 -8.97 -23.38 -27.59
CA VAL A 79 -8.80 -22.19 -26.76
C VAL A 79 -8.59 -20.95 -27.65
N SER A 80 -7.71 -21.06 -28.65
CA SER A 80 -7.47 -20.01 -29.65
C SER A 80 -8.74 -19.55 -30.34
N ALA A 81 -9.53 -20.50 -30.86
CA ALA A 81 -10.78 -20.17 -31.54
C ALA A 81 -11.82 -19.58 -30.58
N ALA A 82 -11.94 -20.11 -29.36
CA ALA A 82 -12.86 -19.58 -28.36
C ALA A 82 -12.49 -18.15 -27.95
N VAL A 83 -11.21 -17.87 -27.68
CA VAL A 83 -10.75 -16.52 -27.32
C VAL A 83 -11.07 -15.52 -28.43
N LYS A 84 -10.83 -15.86 -29.71
CA LYS A 84 -11.20 -14.98 -30.84
C LYS A 84 -12.70 -14.66 -30.85
N ILE A 85 -13.54 -15.69 -30.75
CA ILE A 85 -15.00 -15.53 -30.73
C ILE A 85 -15.44 -14.67 -29.56
N LEU A 86 -14.93 -14.93 -28.36
CA LEU A 86 -15.33 -14.22 -27.15
C LEU A 86 -14.90 -12.76 -27.19
N VAL A 87 -13.67 -12.48 -27.64
CA VAL A 87 -13.14 -11.12 -27.76
C VAL A 87 -13.84 -10.33 -28.87
N GLU A 88 -14.09 -10.93 -30.03
CA GLU A 88 -14.80 -10.29 -31.15
C GLU A 88 -16.26 -9.92 -30.80
N ASN A 89 -16.87 -10.62 -29.85
CA ASN A 89 -18.26 -10.43 -29.45
C ASN A 89 -18.43 -9.83 -28.04
N ASP A 90 -17.36 -9.29 -27.46
CA ASP A 90 -17.37 -8.64 -26.13
C ASP A 90 -17.98 -9.52 -25.03
N CYS A 91 -17.63 -10.80 -25.05
CA CYS A 91 -18.16 -11.81 -24.15
C CYS A 91 -17.35 -11.90 -22.87
N GLU A 92 -18.01 -11.82 -21.72
CA GLU A 92 -17.38 -12.11 -20.42
C GLU A 92 -17.03 -13.62 -20.33
N PHE A 93 -15.84 -13.93 -19.82
CA PHE A 93 -15.49 -15.32 -19.52
C PHE A 93 -14.53 -15.47 -18.34
N GLY A 94 -14.69 -16.57 -17.61
CA GLY A 94 -13.76 -17.05 -16.60
C GLY A 94 -13.02 -18.30 -17.08
N THR A 95 -11.93 -18.68 -16.43
CA THR A 95 -11.12 -19.86 -16.74
C THR A 95 -10.80 -20.58 -15.46
N ARG A 96 -10.68 -21.90 -15.61
CA ARG A 96 -10.34 -22.77 -14.51
C ARG A 96 -9.35 -23.82 -14.96
N GLY A 97 -8.17 -23.77 -14.36
CA GLY A 97 -7.28 -24.94 -14.31
C GLY A 97 -7.84 -25.93 -13.28
N GLY A 98 -7.36 -25.82 -12.04
CA GLY A 98 -7.77 -26.72 -10.97
C GLY A 98 -8.93 -26.28 -10.05
N GLY A 99 -9.31 -25.00 -10.03
CA GLY A 99 -10.38 -24.54 -9.13
C GLY A 99 -10.07 -24.70 -7.63
N HIS A 100 -8.79 -24.60 -7.25
CA HIS A 100 -8.33 -24.74 -5.85
C HIS A 100 -8.20 -23.40 -5.10
N THR A 101 -8.58 -22.29 -5.73
CA THR A 101 -8.71 -21.00 -5.03
C THR A 101 -10.03 -20.99 -4.24
N PRO A 102 -10.07 -20.43 -3.02
CA PRO A 102 -11.30 -20.20 -2.27
C PRO A 102 -11.97 -18.86 -2.63
N ASN A 103 -11.38 -18.08 -3.53
CA ASN A 103 -11.82 -16.74 -3.89
C ASN A 103 -12.84 -16.79 -5.05
N PRO A 104 -14.11 -16.40 -4.82
CA PRO A 104 -15.11 -16.37 -5.88
C PRO A 104 -14.66 -15.45 -7.03
N GLY A 105 -14.88 -15.88 -8.28
CA GLY A 105 -14.54 -15.13 -9.49
C GLY A 105 -13.09 -15.30 -9.96
N TRP A 106 -12.19 -15.85 -9.15
CA TRP A 106 -10.77 -16.01 -9.53
C TRP A 106 -10.51 -17.18 -10.48
N ALA A 107 -11.38 -18.20 -10.43
CA ALA A 107 -11.30 -19.38 -11.27
C ALA A 107 -12.66 -19.74 -11.89
N GLY A 108 -13.53 -18.74 -12.06
CA GLY A 108 -14.92 -18.91 -12.51
C GLY A 108 -15.56 -17.56 -12.83
N THR A 109 -16.78 -17.58 -13.37
CA THR A 109 -17.60 -16.39 -13.60
C THR A 109 -19.05 -16.69 -13.21
N ASN A 110 -19.78 -15.65 -12.80
CA ASN A 110 -21.21 -15.73 -12.46
C ASN A 110 -22.12 -15.33 -13.63
N SER A 111 -21.53 -15.07 -14.78
CA SER A 111 -22.15 -14.69 -16.06
C SER A 111 -21.33 -15.33 -17.20
N GLY A 112 -21.69 -15.07 -18.46
CA GLY A 112 -20.85 -15.42 -19.61
C GLY A 112 -20.37 -16.88 -19.68
N VAL A 113 -19.12 -17.09 -20.08
CA VAL A 113 -18.57 -18.43 -20.35
C VAL A 113 -17.52 -18.85 -19.32
N LEU A 114 -17.65 -20.07 -18.76
CA LEU A 114 -16.54 -20.71 -18.05
C LEU A 114 -15.71 -21.59 -18.99
N ILE A 115 -14.46 -21.22 -19.24
CA ILE A 115 -13.47 -22.03 -19.96
C ILE A 115 -12.78 -22.99 -18.96
N SER A 116 -13.22 -24.24 -18.92
CA SER A 116 -12.63 -25.26 -18.05
C SER A 116 -11.51 -26.02 -18.76
N LEU A 117 -10.27 -25.83 -18.33
CA LEU A 117 -9.09 -26.45 -18.95
C LEU A 117 -8.93 -27.94 -18.60
N SER A 118 -9.92 -28.57 -17.98
CA SER A 118 -9.82 -29.90 -17.33
C SER A 118 -9.45 -31.05 -18.27
N LYS A 119 -9.67 -30.90 -19.58
CA LYS A 119 -9.24 -31.87 -20.61
C LYS A 119 -7.86 -31.59 -21.19
N LEU A 120 -7.26 -30.43 -20.93
CA LEU A 120 -5.85 -30.17 -21.24
C LEU A 120 -4.95 -30.80 -20.17
N ASN A 121 -4.97 -32.13 -20.09
CA ASN A 121 -4.35 -32.92 -19.02
C ASN A 121 -3.24 -33.87 -19.50
N ALA A 122 -2.68 -33.64 -20.69
CA ALA A 122 -1.54 -34.42 -21.18
C ALA A 122 -0.32 -34.29 -20.26
N ILE A 123 0.46 -35.37 -20.08
CA ILE A 123 1.72 -35.39 -19.34
C ILE A 123 2.74 -36.20 -20.15
N GLU A 124 3.78 -35.54 -20.64
CA GLU A 124 4.79 -36.16 -21.52
C GLU A 124 6.20 -35.89 -21.00
N VAL A 125 6.84 -36.93 -20.44
CA VAL A 125 8.24 -36.86 -19.98
C VAL A 125 9.16 -36.99 -21.19
N SER A 126 10.15 -36.10 -21.31
CA SER A 126 11.12 -36.13 -22.41
C SER A 126 11.94 -37.42 -22.37
N ALA A 127 12.38 -37.89 -23.54
CA ALA A 127 13.16 -39.13 -23.66
C ALA A 127 14.46 -39.12 -22.83
N ASP A 128 15.09 -37.96 -22.70
CA ASP A 128 16.29 -37.74 -21.87
C ASP A 128 15.98 -37.51 -20.38
N LYS A 129 14.69 -37.48 -20.01
CA LYS A 129 14.18 -37.28 -18.65
C LYS A 129 14.62 -35.97 -17.99
N LYS A 130 14.98 -34.96 -18.78
CA LYS A 130 15.36 -33.62 -18.28
C LYS A 130 14.20 -32.63 -18.22
N SER A 131 13.08 -32.95 -18.86
CA SER A 131 11.89 -32.13 -18.81
C SER A 131 10.60 -32.94 -18.92
N VAL A 132 9.48 -32.30 -18.59
CA VAL A 132 8.13 -32.84 -18.78
C VAL A 132 7.21 -31.74 -19.31
N VAL A 133 6.38 -32.04 -20.31
CA VAL A 133 5.30 -31.18 -20.75
C VAL A 133 4.03 -31.57 -19.99
N ILE A 134 3.38 -30.59 -19.36
CA ILE A 134 2.22 -30.76 -18.50
C ILE A 134 1.11 -29.84 -18.99
N GLY A 135 -0.04 -30.40 -19.36
CA GLY A 135 -1.24 -29.63 -19.71
C GLY A 135 -1.78 -28.84 -18.51
N ALA A 136 -2.30 -27.65 -18.75
CA ALA A 136 -2.73 -26.68 -17.71
C ALA A 136 -3.89 -27.15 -16.83
N GLY A 137 -4.68 -28.14 -17.29
CA GLY A 137 -5.79 -28.76 -16.55
C GLY A 137 -5.39 -29.82 -15.54
N ASN A 138 -4.11 -30.22 -15.49
CA ASN A 138 -3.63 -31.30 -14.64
C ASN A 138 -3.68 -31.02 -13.14
N ARG A 139 -3.56 -32.10 -12.36
CA ARG A 139 -3.36 -32.13 -10.91
C ARG A 139 -1.97 -32.65 -10.56
N TRP A 140 -1.40 -32.18 -9.45
CA TRP A 140 -0.06 -32.60 -9.05
C TRP A 140 0.05 -34.08 -8.72
N GLY A 141 -1.01 -34.70 -8.17
CA GLY A 141 -1.05 -36.14 -7.93
C GLY A 141 -0.85 -36.97 -9.20
N ASP A 142 -1.47 -36.56 -10.31
CA ASP A 142 -1.36 -37.24 -11.62
C ASP A 142 0.02 -37.01 -12.25
N VAL A 143 0.54 -35.78 -12.11
CA VAL A 143 1.90 -35.44 -12.55
C VAL A 143 2.92 -36.30 -11.82
N TYR A 144 2.87 -36.40 -10.50
CA TYR A 144 3.81 -37.21 -9.73
C TYR A 144 3.67 -38.71 -10.01
N ALA A 145 2.45 -39.21 -10.24
CA ALA A 145 2.24 -40.59 -10.68
C ALA A 145 3.03 -40.84 -11.98
N LYS A 146 2.85 -39.95 -12.97
CA LYS A 146 3.46 -40.11 -14.28
C LYS A 146 4.97 -39.92 -14.25
N THR A 147 5.49 -38.87 -13.61
CA THR A 147 6.95 -38.64 -13.55
C THR A 147 7.66 -39.75 -12.77
N GLY A 148 7.01 -40.31 -11.73
CA GLY A 148 7.50 -41.43 -10.94
C GLY A 148 7.77 -42.70 -11.76
N GLU A 149 6.92 -43.00 -12.76
CA GLU A 149 7.16 -44.11 -13.72
C GLU A 149 8.51 -43.99 -14.44
N HIS A 150 9.00 -42.77 -14.62
CA HIS A 150 10.28 -42.48 -15.30
C HIS A 150 11.46 -42.32 -14.33
N GLY A 151 11.22 -42.41 -13.02
CA GLY A 151 12.21 -42.22 -11.96
C GLY A 151 12.62 -40.76 -11.75
N VAL A 152 11.74 -39.81 -12.10
CA VAL A 152 11.96 -38.37 -11.93
C VAL A 152 10.80 -37.69 -11.22
N THR A 153 11.02 -36.47 -10.74
CA THR A 153 9.99 -35.61 -10.16
C THR A 153 10.13 -34.18 -10.69
N VAL A 154 9.27 -33.28 -10.25
CA VAL A 154 9.26 -31.84 -10.56
C VAL A 154 9.07 -31.01 -9.30
N THR A 155 9.33 -29.70 -9.39
CA THR A 155 8.92 -28.73 -8.37
C THR A 155 7.41 -28.49 -8.45
N GLY A 156 6.61 -29.46 -8.01
CA GLY A 156 5.15 -29.39 -8.05
C GLY A 156 4.52 -28.95 -6.73
N GLY A 157 3.19 -28.82 -6.72
CA GLY A 157 2.41 -28.57 -5.51
C GLY A 157 2.55 -29.69 -4.49
N ARG A 158 2.37 -29.34 -3.21
CA ARG A 158 2.56 -30.25 -2.07
C ARG A 158 1.30 -31.05 -1.72
N ILE A 159 0.15 -30.68 -2.28
CA ILE A 159 -1.15 -31.33 -2.06
C ILE A 159 -1.65 -31.84 -3.42
N SER A 160 -1.95 -33.13 -3.53
CA SER A 160 -2.22 -33.81 -4.81
C SER A 160 -3.36 -33.21 -5.64
N PRO A 161 -4.51 -32.78 -5.09
CA PRO A 161 -5.62 -32.23 -5.86
C PRO A 161 -5.40 -30.79 -6.33
N VAL A 162 -4.32 -30.11 -5.93
CA VAL A 162 -4.03 -28.75 -6.40
C VAL A 162 -3.79 -28.77 -7.92
N GLY A 163 -4.38 -27.81 -8.63
CA GLY A 163 -4.19 -27.67 -10.08
C GLY A 163 -2.82 -27.11 -10.44
N VAL A 164 -2.31 -27.52 -11.61
CA VAL A 164 -0.99 -27.12 -12.10
C VAL A 164 -0.92 -25.63 -12.44
N SER A 165 -1.88 -25.13 -13.23
CA SER A 165 -1.78 -23.80 -13.85
C SER A 165 -1.69 -22.65 -12.84
N GLY A 166 -2.72 -22.46 -12.01
CA GLY A 166 -2.72 -21.36 -11.03
C GLY A 166 -1.54 -21.44 -10.05
N TYR A 167 -1.15 -22.66 -9.65
CA TYR A 167 0.01 -22.86 -8.79
C TYR A 167 1.32 -22.33 -9.40
N LEU A 168 1.60 -22.68 -10.66
CA LEU A 168 2.83 -22.25 -11.34
C LEU A 168 2.82 -20.76 -11.65
N LEU A 169 1.68 -20.23 -12.11
CA LEU A 169 1.58 -18.83 -12.49
C LEU A 169 1.64 -17.86 -11.30
N GLY A 170 1.35 -18.33 -10.08
CA GLY A 170 1.51 -17.58 -8.83
C GLY A 170 2.83 -17.83 -8.09
N GLY A 171 3.83 -18.46 -8.73
CA GLY A 171 5.16 -18.69 -8.17
C GLY A 171 5.42 -20.15 -7.73
N GLY A 172 4.57 -20.69 -6.85
CA GLY A 172 4.57 -22.10 -6.45
C GLY A 172 5.62 -22.48 -5.38
N LEU A 173 5.13 -22.90 -4.21
CA LEU A 173 5.93 -23.45 -3.10
C LEU A 173 5.92 -24.99 -3.18
N SER A 174 7.07 -25.61 -3.43
CA SER A 174 7.24 -27.07 -3.59
C SER A 174 8.06 -27.67 -2.45
N TYR A 175 8.11 -29.01 -2.38
CA TYR A 175 9.00 -29.70 -1.45
C TYR A 175 10.49 -29.47 -1.72
N LEU A 176 10.85 -29.10 -2.95
CA LEU A 176 12.24 -28.87 -3.38
C LEU A 176 12.62 -27.38 -3.35
N MET A 177 11.76 -26.51 -2.82
CA MET A 177 11.90 -25.06 -2.97
C MET A 177 13.22 -24.50 -2.45
N HIS A 178 13.81 -25.10 -1.41
CA HIS A 178 15.04 -24.60 -0.82
C HIS A 178 16.29 -24.89 -1.67
N SER A 179 16.30 -26.00 -2.41
CA SER A 179 17.39 -26.33 -3.35
C SER A 179 17.12 -25.84 -4.77
N GLU A 180 15.85 -25.79 -5.18
CA GLU A 180 15.45 -25.56 -6.57
C GLU A 180 14.71 -24.23 -6.83
N GLY A 181 14.41 -23.46 -5.80
CA GLY A 181 13.70 -22.17 -5.91
C GLY A 181 12.19 -22.31 -6.05
N PHE A 182 11.53 -21.19 -6.41
CA PHE A 182 10.11 -21.21 -6.78
C PHE A 182 9.87 -22.12 -7.97
N SER A 183 8.74 -22.83 -7.96
CA SER A 183 8.38 -23.77 -9.04
C SER A 183 8.27 -23.08 -10.40
N ALA A 184 7.80 -21.82 -10.42
CA ALA A 184 7.75 -20.98 -11.62
C ALA A 184 9.13 -20.80 -12.28
N ASN A 185 10.21 -20.73 -11.49
CA ASN A 185 11.57 -20.62 -12.01
C ASN A 185 12.04 -21.91 -12.70
N SER A 186 11.42 -23.06 -12.41
CA SER A 186 11.70 -24.34 -13.07
C SER A 186 10.90 -24.56 -14.37
N VAL A 187 10.03 -23.62 -14.74
CA VAL A 187 9.35 -23.65 -16.05
C VAL A 187 10.33 -23.19 -17.13
N LEU A 188 10.53 -24.03 -18.14
CA LEU A 188 11.41 -23.84 -19.30
C LEU A 188 10.69 -23.17 -20.47
N SER A 189 9.40 -23.45 -20.66
CA SER A 189 8.56 -22.78 -21.64
C SER A 189 7.07 -22.86 -21.28
N TYR A 190 6.29 -21.90 -21.75
CA TYR A 190 4.83 -21.91 -21.70
C TYR A 190 4.27 -22.05 -23.10
N GLU A 191 3.21 -22.83 -23.29
CA GLU A 191 2.32 -22.64 -24.44
C GLU A 191 1.15 -21.80 -23.98
N ILE A 192 0.90 -20.68 -24.66
CA ILE A 192 -0.09 -19.67 -24.28
C ILE A 192 -0.93 -19.24 -25.47
N VAL A 193 -2.21 -19.03 -25.24
CA VAL A 193 -3.13 -18.36 -26.16
C VAL A 193 -3.27 -16.91 -25.73
N LEU A 194 -2.79 -15.99 -26.57
CA LEU A 194 -2.86 -14.54 -26.32
C LEU A 194 -4.28 -14.00 -26.59
N ALA A 195 -4.53 -12.76 -26.17
CA ALA A 195 -5.78 -12.02 -26.37
C ALA A 195 -6.28 -12.02 -27.83
N ASN A 196 -5.39 -11.94 -28.81
CA ASN A 196 -5.73 -12.01 -30.24
C ASN A 196 -5.97 -13.45 -30.76
N GLY A 197 -5.97 -14.43 -29.85
CA GLY A 197 -6.09 -15.86 -30.13
C GLY A 197 -4.84 -16.52 -30.71
N THR A 198 -3.68 -15.85 -30.74
CA THR A 198 -2.44 -16.49 -31.24
C THR A 198 -1.94 -17.53 -30.23
N VAL A 199 -1.70 -18.76 -30.71
CA VAL A 199 -1.01 -19.79 -29.92
C VAL A 199 0.49 -19.56 -30.04
N SER A 200 1.17 -19.33 -28.91
CA SER A 200 2.59 -19.02 -28.86
C SER A 200 3.32 -19.92 -27.87
N THR A 201 4.55 -20.32 -28.22
CA THR A 201 5.50 -20.89 -27.25
C THR A 201 6.38 -19.78 -26.72
N VAL A 202 6.34 -19.55 -25.41
CA VAL A 202 7.06 -18.49 -24.71
C VAL A 202 8.23 -19.07 -23.93
N THR A 203 9.42 -18.55 -24.20
CA THR A 203 10.70 -18.87 -23.54
C THR A 203 11.42 -17.57 -23.18
N ALA A 204 12.50 -17.67 -22.40
CA ALA A 204 13.39 -16.53 -22.13
C ALA A 204 13.91 -15.86 -23.42
N ASP A 205 14.22 -16.65 -24.45
CA ASP A 205 14.81 -16.15 -25.71
C ASP A 205 13.78 -15.62 -26.72
N SER A 206 12.52 -16.10 -26.66
CA SER A 206 11.48 -15.74 -27.65
C SER A 206 10.61 -14.56 -27.21
N ALA A 207 10.24 -14.52 -25.92
CA ALA A 207 9.42 -13.47 -25.33
C ALA A 207 9.77 -13.34 -23.85
N GLY A 208 11.01 -12.93 -23.57
CA GLY A 208 11.59 -12.93 -22.22
C GLY A 208 10.81 -12.08 -21.21
N ASP A 209 10.15 -11.01 -21.66
CA ASP A 209 9.29 -10.17 -20.82
C ASP A 209 8.03 -10.91 -20.35
N LEU A 210 7.30 -11.53 -21.27
CA LEU A 210 6.13 -12.37 -20.97
C LEU A 210 6.53 -13.61 -20.17
N PHE A 211 7.66 -14.22 -20.50
CA PHE A 211 8.20 -15.38 -19.78
C PHE A 211 8.50 -15.05 -18.31
N ARG A 212 9.07 -13.88 -18.03
CA ARG A 212 9.28 -13.38 -16.66
C ARG A 212 7.95 -13.04 -15.98
N ALA A 213 7.04 -12.37 -16.67
CA ALA A 213 5.75 -11.96 -16.10
C ALA A 213 4.87 -13.13 -15.66
N LEU A 214 4.85 -14.23 -16.42
CA LEU A 214 4.11 -15.46 -16.08
C LEU A 214 4.67 -16.17 -14.82
N LYS A 215 5.84 -15.77 -14.31
CA LYS A 215 6.44 -16.30 -13.08
C LYS A 215 6.04 -15.46 -11.86
N GLY A 216 4.74 -15.41 -11.57
CA GLY A 216 4.16 -14.68 -10.43
C GLY A 216 3.05 -13.70 -10.80
N GLY A 217 2.88 -13.36 -12.08
CA GLY A 217 1.85 -12.42 -12.56
C GLY A 217 0.51 -13.05 -12.99
N THR A 218 0.30 -14.34 -12.68
CA THR A 218 -0.94 -15.10 -12.98
C THR A 218 -1.30 -15.17 -14.47
N GLY A 219 -2.59 -15.35 -14.79
CA GLY A 219 -3.11 -15.52 -16.16
C GLY A 219 -3.39 -14.22 -16.92
N ASN A 220 -2.88 -13.08 -16.42
CA ASN A 220 -3.22 -11.73 -16.93
C ASN A 220 -2.73 -11.40 -18.34
N PHE A 221 -1.97 -12.30 -18.94
CA PHE A 221 -1.30 -12.08 -20.21
C PHE A 221 -1.81 -13.03 -21.30
N GLY A 222 -2.76 -13.91 -20.96
CA GLY A 222 -3.29 -14.93 -21.84
C GLY A 222 -3.50 -16.28 -21.15
N LEU A 223 -4.09 -17.22 -21.89
CA LEU A 223 -4.46 -18.53 -21.40
C LEU A 223 -3.35 -19.54 -21.64
N VAL A 224 -2.61 -19.88 -20.58
CA VAL A 224 -1.60 -20.93 -20.66
C VAL A 224 -2.29 -22.30 -20.77
N THR A 225 -1.96 -23.04 -21.84
CA THR A 225 -2.51 -24.35 -22.18
C THR A 225 -1.59 -25.49 -21.78
N SER A 226 -0.27 -25.27 -21.77
CA SER A 226 0.71 -26.24 -21.27
C SER A 226 1.99 -25.59 -20.74
N PHE A 227 2.69 -26.33 -19.90
CA PHE A 227 3.95 -25.92 -19.26
C PHE A 227 5.02 -26.98 -19.54
N LYS A 228 6.21 -26.58 -19.98
CA LYS A 228 7.38 -27.45 -20.01
C LYS A 228 8.21 -27.19 -18.76
N LEU A 229 8.32 -28.16 -17.85
CA LEU A 229 9.07 -28.05 -16.60
C LEU A 229 10.35 -28.85 -16.66
N GLN A 230 11.36 -28.37 -15.94
CA GLN A 230 12.54 -29.15 -15.60
C GLN A 230 12.18 -30.31 -14.65
N THR A 231 12.77 -31.48 -14.89
CA THR A 231 12.64 -32.66 -14.03
C THR A 231 13.92 -32.93 -13.23
N TYR A 232 13.77 -33.63 -12.11
CA TYR A 232 14.84 -33.96 -11.17
C TYR A 232 14.88 -35.48 -10.94
N PRO A 233 16.06 -36.11 -10.92
CA PRO A 233 16.21 -37.57 -10.79
C PRO A 233 15.99 -38.04 -9.34
N ILE A 234 14.80 -37.77 -8.80
CA ILE A 234 14.37 -38.12 -7.45
C ILE A 234 13.12 -38.98 -7.59
N ASN A 235 13.21 -40.22 -7.13
CA ASN A 235 12.10 -41.17 -7.13
C ASN A 235 11.53 -41.40 -5.73
N GLN A 236 12.42 -41.54 -4.75
CA GLN A 236 12.09 -41.79 -3.35
C GLN A 236 12.65 -40.69 -2.46
N VAL A 237 11.89 -40.38 -1.41
CA VAL A 237 12.12 -39.28 -0.47
C VAL A 237 11.84 -39.76 0.94
N TYR A 238 12.43 -39.14 1.95
CA TYR A 238 12.11 -39.41 3.35
C TYR A 238 11.12 -38.36 3.84
N ALA A 239 9.84 -38.74 3.95
CA ALA A 239 8.75 -37.77 4.17
C ALA A 239 7.63 -38.29 5.06
N GLY A 240 6.91 -37.38 5.72
CA GLY A 240 5.71 -37.63 6.51
C GLY A 240 5.46 -36.58 7.59
N SER A 241 4.45 -36.79 8.41
CA SER A 241 4.05 -35.88 9.49
C SER A 241 4.57 -36.32 10.85
N LEU A 242 5.03 -35.35 11.62
CA LEU A 242 5.23 -35.44 13.07
C LEU A 242 4.06 -34.74 13.76
N TYR A 243 3.31 -35.47 14.59
CA TYR A 243 2.16 -34.92 15.32
C TYR A 243 2.50 -34.72 16.79
N TYR A 244 2.24 -33.54 17.34
CA TYR A 244 2.54 -33.18 18.72
C TYR A 244 1.30 -32.75 19.50
N SER A 245 1.28 -33.10 20.78
CA SER A 245 0.28 -32.64 21.73
C SER A 245 0.54 -31.20 22.20
N PRO A 246 -0.49 -30.48 22.66
CA PRO A 246 -0.36 -29.09 23.11
C PRO A 246 0.72 -28.81 24.16
N ASP A 247 1.03 -29.77 25.04
CA ASP A 247 2.09 -29.64 26.05
C ASP A 247 3.51 -29.55 25.46
N LYS A 248 3.66 -29.78 24.15
CA LYS A 248 4.95 -29.69 23.45
C LYS A 248 5.16 -28.37 22.70
N TYR A 249 4.13 -27.54 22.50
CA TYR A 249 4.19 -26.40 21.59
C TYR A 249 5.29 -25.40 21.95
N ASP A 250 5.50 -25.13 23.24
CA ASP A 250 6.55 -24.21 23.70
C ASP A 250 7.97 -24.65 23.33
N ALA A 251 8.20 -25.96 23.19
CA ALA A 251 9.48 -26.49 22.72
C ALA A 251 9.64 -26.39 21.20
N LEU A 252 8.54 -26.28 20.44
CA LEU A 252 8.57 -26.26 18.97
C LEU A 252 8.91 -24.89 18.40
N PHE A 253 8.43 -23.79 18.99
CA PHE A 253 8.65 -22.44 18.42
C PHE A 253 10.14 -22.08 18.25
N PRO A 254 11.04 -22.34 19.22
CA PRO A 254 12.47 -22.11 19.03
C PRO A 254 13.08 -22.98 17.92
N LEU A 255 12.62 -24.22 17.78
CA LEU A 255 13.08 -25.13 16.72
C LEU A 255 12.64 -24.65 15.33
N MET A 256 11.43 -24.10 15.22
CA MET A 256 10.95 -23.48 13.98
C MET A 256 11.82 -22.30 13.56
N GLU A 257 12.20 -21.44 14.51
CA GLU A 257 13.08 -20.31 14.24
C GLU A 257 14.49 -20.78 13.83
N GLU A 258 15.08 -21.71 14.57
CA GLU A 258 16.42 -22.23 14.26
C GLU A 258 16.44 -22.96 12.91
N TYR A 259 15.39 -23.73 12.60
CA TYR A 259 15.26 -24.35 11.28
C TYR A 259 15.18 -23.30 10.16
N ALA A 260 14.37 -22.26 10.32
CA ALA A 260 14.24 -21.19 9.32
C ALA A 260 15.56 -20.43 9.11
N ARG A 261 16.31 -20.13 10.18
CA ARG A 261 17.57 -19.37 10.12
C ARG A 261 18.76 -20.20 9.67
N LYS A 262 18.86 -21.45 10.13
CA LYS A 262 20.07 -22.27 9.98
C LYS A 262 19.80 -23.62 9.35
N GLY A 263 18.77 -24.33 9.81
CA GLY A 263 18.50 -25.70 9.36
C GLY A 263 18.39 -25.79 7.84
N VAL A 264 17.47 -25.01 7.26
CA VAL A 264 17.22 -24.98 5.82
C VAL A 264 18.38 -24.42 4.99
N GLU A 265 19.19 -23.53 5.57
CA GLU A 265 20.37 -22.97 4.91
C GLU A 265 21.53 -23.98 4.89
N SER A 266 21.68 -24.77 5.95
CA SER A 266 22.71 -25.79 6.08
C SER A 266 22.46 -27.03 5.21
N ASP A 267 21.20 -27.39 5.00
CA ASP A 267 20.81 -28.50 4.14
C ASP A 267 19.51 -28.18 3.36
N PRO A 268 19.63 -27.57 2.17
CA PRO A 268 18.48 -27.18 1.35
C PRO A 268 17.66 -28.34 0.78
N LYS A 269 18.06 -29.60 1.02
CA LYS A 269 17.24 -30.78 0.67
C LYS A 269 16.09 -31.02 1.65
N ALA A 270 16.17 -30.41 2.84
CA ALA A 270 15.17 -30.50 3.87
C ALA A 270 14.08 -29.43 3.71
N HIS A 271 12.82 -29.85 3.84
CA HIS A 271 11.65 -28.98 3.86
C HIS A 271 10.74 -29.38 5.03
N VAL A 272 10.30 -28.39 5.82
CA VAL A 272 9.35 -28.57 6.91
C VAL A 272 8.21 -27.57 6.78
N ILE A 273 6.98 -28.06 6.84
CA ILE A 273 5.76 -27.24 6.98
C ILE A 273 5.30 -27.36 8.43
N SER A 274 5.46 -26.31 9.22
CA SER A 274 5.00 -26.27 10.60
C SER A 274 3.58 -25.72 10.65
N ALA A 275 2.62 -26.53 11.07
CA ALA A 275 1.22 -26.12 11.17
C ALA A 275 0.60 -26.52 12.51
N PHE A 276 -0.37 -25.74 12.95
CA PHE A 276 -1.20 -26.01 14.12
C PHE A 276 -2.65 -26.08 13.67
N ILE A 277 -3.38 -27.08 14.13
CA ILE A 277 -4.75 -27.36 13.71
C ILE A 277 -5.68 -27.26 14.91
N CYS A 278 -6.80 -26.56 14.74
CA CYS A 278 -7.89 -26.49 15.70
C CYS A 278 -9.20 -26.83 14.98
N ALA A 279 -9.75 -28.01 15.25
CA ALA A 279 -11.07 -28.44 14.78
C ALA A 279 -11.87 -29.07 15.95
N PRO A 280 -12.51 -28.23 16.79
CA PRO A 280 -13.15 -28.67 18.03
C PRO A 280 -14.22 -29.74 17.83
N ALA A 281 -15.01 -29.66 16.74
CA ALA A 281 -16.04 -30.64 16.40
C ALA A 281 -15.47 -32.04 16.11
N GLN A 282 -14.18 -32.14 15.76
CA GLN A 282 -13.45 -33.39 15.52
C GLN A 282 -12.56 -33.76 16.72
N VAL A 283 -12.62 -33.00 17.82
CA VAL A 283 -11.73 -33.14 18.99
C VAL A 283 -10.25 -33.08 18.58
N LEU A 284 -9.94 -32.25 17.59
CA LEU A 284 -8.59 -32.10 17.03
C LEU A 284 -7.97 -30.78 17.49
N ASP A 285 -6.94 -30.88 18.33
CA ASP A 285 -6.07 -29.77 18.72
C ASP A 285 -4.64 -30.31 18.81
N MET A 286 -3.85 -30.10 17.75
CA MET A 286 -2.50 -30.64 17.61
C MET A 286 -1.63 -29.80 16.69
N ALA A 287 -0.31 -29.91 16.84
CA ALA A 287 0.64 -29.46 15.85
C ALA A 287 0.99 -30.60 14.88
N THR A 288 1.09 -30.29 13.59
CA THR A 288 1.56 -31.21 12.55
C THR A 288 2.73 -30.57 11.80
N PHE A 289 3.89 -31.20 11.87
CA PHE A 289 5.10 -30.74 11.19
C PHE A 289 5.38 -31.72 10.06
N TYR A 290 5.01 -31.34 8.83
CA TYR A 290 5.24 -32.18 7.67
C TYR A 290 6.68 -32.05 7.22
N SER A 291 7.44 -33.12 7.39
CA SER A 291 8.86 -33.20 7.06
C SER A 291 9.06 -33.88 5.72
N PHE A 292 9.97 -33.33 4.92
CA PHE A 292 10.37 -33.88 3.62
C PHE A 292 11.88 -33.72 3.46
N TYR A 293 12.55 -34.79 3.06
CA TYR A 293 13.94 -34.77 2.63
C TYR A 293 14.05 -35.40 1.25
N SER A 294 14.70 -34.70 0.32
CA SER A 294 14.73 -35.08 -1.10
C SER A 294 15.61 -36.30 -1.42
N GLU A 295 15.96 -37.11 -0.43
CA GLU A 295 16.73 -38.34 -0.55
C GLU A 295 16.15 -39.45 0.35
N PRO A 296 16.27 -40.72 -0.04
CA PRO A 296 15.77 -41.86 0.74
C PRO A 296 16.78 -42.22 1.85
N VAL A 297 16.73 -41.48 2.96
CA VAL A 297 17.56 -41.74 4.14
C VAL A 297 16.89 -42.70 5.13
N THR A 298 17.69 -43.33 6.00
CA THR A 298 17.20 -44.25 7.04
C THR A 298 17.04 -43.60 8.41
N ALA A 299 17.55 -42.38 8.59
CA ALA A 299 17.44 -41.60 9.82
C ALA A 299 17.25 -40.11 9.50
N PRO A 300 16.64 -39.33 10.41
CA PRO A 300 16.43 -37.89 10.21
C PRO A 300 17.77 -37.14 10.01
N PRO A 301 17.91 -36.38 8.90
CA PRO A 301 19.05 -35.49 8.66
C PRO A 301 19.18 -34.43 9.76
N GLN A 302 20.41 -33.97 10.00
CA GLN A 302 20.72 -33.05 11.10
C GLN A 302 19.87 -31.76 11.07
N ALA A 303 19.54 -31.24 9.88
CA ALA A 303 18.74 -30.04 9.72
C ALA A 303 17.30 -30.17 10.27
N ILE A 304 16.73 -31.38 10.28
CA ILE A 304 15.35 -31.62 10.73
C ILE A 304 15.26 -32.54 11.95
N LYS A 305 16.36 -33.21 12.30
CA LYS A 305 16.46 -34.09 13.48
C LYS A 305 15.93 -33.46 14.77
N PRO A 306 16.15 -32.16 15.09
CA PRO A 306 15.63 -31.58 16.31
C PRO A 306 14.12 -31.72 16.50
N PHE A 307 13.34 -31.72 15.41
CA PHE A 307 11.89 -31.96 15.47
C PHE A 307 11.55 -33.41 15.88
N PHE A 308 12.39 -34.38 15.52
CA PHE A 308 12.21 -35.79 15.89
C PHE A 308 12.61 -36.09 17.33
N ASP A 309 13.43 -35.22 17.94
CA ASP A 309 13.88 -35.37 19.33
C ASP A 309 12.78 -34.91 20.33
N VAL A 310 11.77 -34.17 19.86
CA VAL A 310 10.56 -33.86 20.64
C VAL A 310 9.57 -35.03 20.56
N PRO A 311 9.06 -35.55 21.69
CA PRO A 311 8.12 -36.67 21.67
C PRO A 311 6.84 -36.39 20.86
N THR A 312 6.56 -37.24 19.87
CA THR A 312 5.36 -37.17 19.02
C THR A 312 4.26 -38.12 19.50
N ILE A 313 3.00 -37.76 19.25
CA ILE A 313 1.85 -38.68 19.36
C ILE A 313 1.90 -39.72 18.24
N VAL A 314 2.15 -39.25 17.02
CA VAL A 314 2.24 -40.08 15.81
C VAL A 314 3.38 -39.57 14.95
N ASN A 315 4.16 -40.48 14.39
CA ASN A 315 5.22 -40.20 13.42
C ASN A 315 5.00 -41.09 12.20
N THR A 316 4.69 -40.48 11.06
CA THR A 316 4.48 -41.20 9.78
C THR A 316 5.68 -41.07 8.83
N VAL A 317 6.78 -40.46 9.27
CA VAL A 317 7.94 -40.18 8.42
C VAL A 317 8.67 -41.48 8.08
N LYS A 318 8.77 -41.76 6.77
CA LYS A 318 9.47 -42.91 6.22
C LYS A 318 9.84 -42.64 4.76
N VAL A 319 10.57 -43.57 4.14
CA VAL A 319 10.81 -43.53 2.69
C VAL A 319 9.48 -43.72 1.95
N LYS A 320 9.19 -42.80 1.02
CA LYS A 320 7.98 -42.73 0.19
C LYS A 320 8.35 -42.30 -1.22
N THR A 321 7.49 -42.58 -2.19
CA THR A 321 7.49 -41.84 -3.46
C THR A 321 7.00 -40.41 -3.25
N VAL A 322 7.31 -39.50 -4.17
CA VAL A 322 6.82 -38.10 -4.08
C VAL A 322 5.28 -38.05 -4.16
N LYS A 323 4.66 -38.96 -4.91
CA LYS A 323 3.20 -39.09 -4.97
C LYS A 323 2.61 -39.49 -3.61
N GLU A 324 3.15 -40.52 -2.97
CA GLU A 324 2.68 -40.94 -1.65
C GLU A 324 2.86 -39.83 -0.61
N ALA A 325 3.94 -39.06 -0.70
CA ALA A 325 4.14 -37.89 0.15
C ALA A 325 3.03 -36.83 -0.06
N ALA A 326 2.76 -36.43 -1.31
CA ALA A 326 1.71 -35.46 -1.63
C ALA A 326 0.30 -35.96 -1.27
N ASP A 327 0.03 -37.26 -1.46
CA ASP A 327 -1.24 -37.89 -1.08
C ASP A 327 -1.43 -37.89 0.44
N GLU A 328 -0.38 -38.14 1.22
CA GLU A 328 -0.45 -38.09 2.69
C GLU A 328 -0.79 -36.70 3.21
N LEU A 329 -0.20 -35.64 2.64
CA LEU A 329 -0.53 -34.26 3.04
C LEU A 329 -1.93 -33.83 2.57
N THR A 330 -2.56 -34.58 1.67
CA THR A 330 -3.95 -34.36 1.22
C THR A 330 -4.97 -34.88 2.23
N ILE A 331 -4.57 -35.79 3.14
CA ILE A 331 -5.46 -36.37 4.15
C ILE A 331 -6.04 -35.24 5.02
N GLY A 332 -7.37 -35.19 5.11
CA GLY A 332 -8.10 -34.17 5.87
C GLY A 332 -8.52 -32.94 5.05
N THR A 333 -8.07 -32.80 3.80
CA THR A 333 -8.65 -31.79 2.89
C THR A 333 -10.01 -32.25 2.39
N ILE A 334 -11.06 -31.47 2.67
CA ILE A 334 -12.44 -31.82 2.30
C ILE A 334 -12.92 -30.86 1.21
N ASN A 335 -13.20 -31.40 0.02
CA ASN A 335 -13.80 -30.63 -1.06
C ASN A 335 -15.27 -30.31 -0.74
N GLY A 336 -15.74 -29.14 -1.18
CA GLY A 336 -17.16 -28.77 -1.12
C GLY A 336 -17.61 -28.10 0.18
N LEU A 337 -16.73 -28.01 1.19
CA LEU A 337 -16.93 -27.07 2.29
C LEU A 337 -16.68 -25.63 1.83
N ARG A 338 -17.19 -24.68 2.60
CA ARG A 338 -16.86 -23.26 2.45
C ARG A 338 -15.46 -23.06 3.01
N GLN A 339 -14.62 -22.33 2.30
CA GLN A 339 -13.23 -22.15 2.67
C GLN A 339 -12.79 -20.70 2.51
N ASP A 340 -11.81 -20.31 3.32
CA ASP A 340 -11.11 -19.04 3.20
C ASP A 340 -9.64 -19.22 3.57
N VAL A 341 -8.78 -18.42 2.94
CA VAL A 341 -7.33 -18.44 3.17
C VAL A 341 -6.84 -17.01 3.26
N ARG A 342 -6.02 -16.70 4.27
CA ARG A 342 -5.44 -15.38 4.51
C ARG A 342 -3.94 -15.51 4.76
N THR A 343 -3.13 -14.57 4.27
CA THR A 343 -1.67 -14.68 4.43
C THR A 343 -0.96 -13.35 4.54
N TYR A 344 0.15 -13.32 5.27
CA TYR A 344 1.15 -12.24 5.19
C TYR A 344 2.51 -12.82 5.55
N SER A 345 3.57 -12.02 5.40
CA SER A 345 4.91 -12.48 5.72
C SER A 345 5.48 -11.77 6.94
N ILE A 346 6.32 -12.49 7.66
CA ILE A 346 7.07 -12.00 8.82
C ILE A 346 8.54 -12.42 8.74
N ARG A 347 9.40 -11.84 9.56
CA ARG A 347 10.72 -12.42 9.86
C ARG A 347 10.64 -13.47 10.95
N ALA A 348 11.53 -14.46 10.89
CA ALA A 348 11.53 -15.58 11.81
C ALA A 348 11.76 -15.14 13.27
N ASP A 349 10.84 -15.48 14.17
CA ASP A 349 10.93 -15.10 15.58
C ASP A 349 10.04 -16.03 16.43
N ALA A 350 10.65 -16.82 17.33
CA ALA A 350 9.93 -17.81 18.13
C ALA A 350 8.89 -17.17 19.06
N GLY A 351 9.20 -15.99 19.63
CA GLY A 351 8.28 -15.25 20.49
C GLY A 351 7.07 -14.76 19.73
N LEU A 352 7.27 -14.30 18.49
CA LEU A 352 6.19 -13.91 17.59
C LEU A 352 5.34 -15.11 17.18
N TYR A 353 5.92 -16.25 16.80
CA TYR A 353 5.15 -17.46 16.45
C TYR A 353 4.19 -17.86 17.56
N LYS A 354 4.65 -17.84 18.82
CA LYS A 354 3.82 -18.12 19.99
C LYS A 354 2.67 -17.13 20.15
N GLN A 355 2.94 -15.82 19.99
CA GLN A 355 1.89 -14.80 20.09
C GLN A 355 0.83 -14.95 18.99
N LEU A 356 1.25 -15.19 17.75
CA LEU A 356 0.34 -15.40 16.62
C LEU A 356 -0.48 -16.68 16.79
N PHE A 357 0.13 -17.76 17.27
CA PHE A 357 -0.56 -18.99 17.65
C PHE A 357 -1.62 -18.72 18.72
N ASN A 358 -1.29 -17.98 19.79
CA ASN A 358 -2.23 -17.72 20.88
C ASN A 358 -3.48 -16.96 20.42
N VAL A 359 -3.31 -15.90 19.61
CA VAL A 359 -4.45 -15.13 19.08
C VAL A 359 -5.29 -15.99 18.14
N TRP A 360 -4.64 -16.72 17.24
CA TRP A 360 -5.32 -17.65 16.33
C TRP A 360 -6.11 -18.73 17.07
N HIS A 361 -5.51 -19.34 18.10
CA HIS A 361 -6.14 -20.40 18.88
C HIS A 361 -7.35 -19.86 19.64
N SER A 362 -7.20 -18.69 20.29
CA SER A 362 -8.32 -17.98 20.96
C SER A 362 -9.49 -17.77 20.00
N THR A 363 -9.28 -17.12 18.85
CA THR A 363 -10.36 -16.90 17.86
C THR A 363 -10.94 -18.21 17.33
N SER A 364 -10.09 -19.23 17.11
CA SER A 364 -10.56 -20.54 16.64
C SER A 364 -11.48 -21.22 17.64
N THR A 365 -11.27 -21.02 18.95
CA THR A 365 -12.15 -21.55 20.00
C THR A 365 -13.49 -20.81 20.09
N GLU A 366 -13.56 -19.52 19.76
CA GLU A 366 -14.81 -18.74 19.74
C GLU A 366 -15.80 -19.24 18.66
N LEU A 367 -15.27 -19.84 17.59
CA LEU A 367 -16.03 -20.40 16.48
C LEU A 367 -16.31 -21.91 16.62
N ASN A 368 -16.06 -22.50 17.80
CA ASN A 368 -16.21 -23.95 18.03
C ASN A 368 -17.60 -24.53 17.71
N SER A 369 -18.64 -23.71 17.77
CA SER A 369 -20.04 -24.07 17.53
C SER A 369 -20.43 -23.98 16.06
N THR A 370 -19.57 -23.39 15.21
CA THR A 370 -19.81 -23.28 13.78
C THR A 370 -19.66 -24.65 13.12
N SER A 371 -20.69 -25.08 12.38
CA SER A 371 -20.69 -26.41 11.76
C SER A 371 -19.61 -26.52 10.70
N GLY A 372 -18.85 -27.62 10.72
CA GLY A 372 -17.73 -27.83 9.80
C GLY A 372 -16.50 -26.95 10.07
N TRP A 373 -16.46 -26.24 11.22
CA TRP A 373 -15.34 -25.40 11.60
C TRP A 373 -14.05 -26.21 11.74
N SER A 374 -13.04 -25.81 10.97
CA SER A 374 -11.65 -26.21 11.11
C SER A 374 -10.80 -25.00 10.79
N SER A 375 -9.75 -24.80 11.57
CA SER A 375 -8.82 -23.69 11.44
C SER A 375 -7.40 -24.21 11.46
N VAL A 376 -6.52 -23.62 10.67
CA VAL A 376 -5.10 -23.96 10.61
C VAL A 376 -4.28 -22.67 10.53
N ILE A 377 -3.22 -22.57 11.32
CA ILE A 377 -2.13 -21.61 11.13
C ILE A 377 -0.87 -22.36 10.75
N ALA A 378 -0.21 -21.97 9.66
CA ALA A 378 1.02 -22.58 9.18
C ALA A 378 2.12 -21.55 8.95
N PHE A 379 3.35 -21.92 9.30
CA PHE A 379 4.56 -21.11 9.17
C PHE A 379 5.50 -21.78 8.16
N GLN A 380 5.81 -21.06 7.09
CA GLN A 380 6.52 -21.63 5.95
C GLN A 380 7.69 -20.72 5.56
N PRO A 381 8.94 -21.11 5.84
CA PRO A 381 10.09 -20.26 5.54
C PRO A 381 10.31 -20.14 4.03
N ILE A 382 10.51 -18.90 3.56
CA ILE A 382 11.14 -18.60 2.28
C ILE A 382 12.62 -18.33 2.59
N SER A 383 13.43 -19.37 2.40
CA SER A 383 14.84 -19.34 2.75
C SER A 383 15.67 -18.54 1.75
N ASN A 384 16.83 -18.04 2.16
CA ASN A 384 17.74 -17.39 1.23
C ASN A 384 18.28 -18.36 0.18
N SER A 385 18.45 -19.64 0.54
CA SER A 385 18.78 -20.70 -0.42
C SER A 385 17.74 -20.81 -1.53
N MET A 386 16.45 -20.72 -1.20
CA MET A 386 15.38 -20.70 -2.20
C MET A 386 15.47 -19.47 -3.12
N ILE A 387 15.70 -18.28 -2.56
CA ILE A 387 15.79 -17.04 -3.35
C ILE A 387 16.98 -17.12 -4.31
N ARG A 388 18.15 -17.55 -3.82
CA ARG A 388 19.35 -17.76 -4.64
C ARG A 388 19.15 -18.83 -5.71
N ALA A 389 18.50 -19.93 -5.39
CA ALA A 389 18.20 -20.99 -6.35
C ALA A 389 17.25 -20.50 -7.45
N SER A 390 16.27 -19.66 -7.09
CA SER A 390 15.36 -19.01 -8.05
C SER A 390 16.13 -18.10 -9.00
N ALA A 391 16.97 -17.20 -8.46
CA ALA A 391 17.78 -16.27 -9.24
C ALA A 391 18.71 -16.96 -10.25
N LYS A 392 19.30 -18.11 -9.87
CA LYS A 392 20.15 -18.92 -10.78
C LYS A 392 19.40 -19.48 -11.99
N LYS A 393 18.07 -19.63 -11.91
CA LYS A 393 17.21 -20.15 -12.97
C LYS A 393 16.53 -19.04 -13.80
N GLY A 394 16.88 -17.78 -13.55
CA GLY A 394 16.33 -16.62 -14.22
C GLY A 394 15.38 -15.80 -13.35
N GLU A 395 15.01 -14.63 -13.85
CA GLU A 395 14.19 -13.66 -13.13
C GLU A 395 12.72 -14.11 -13.00
N ASN A 396 12.07 -13.63 -11.95
CA ASN A 396 10.62 -13.71 -11.74
C ASN A 396 10.12 -12.33 -11.26
N VAL A 397 8.82 -12.19 -10.98
CA VAL A 397 8.22 -10.91 -10.58
C VAL A 397 7.94 -10.80 -9.07
N LEU A 398 8.37 -11.77 -8.27
CA LEU A 398 7.99 -11.87 -6.85
C LEU A 398 8.67 -10.82 -5.96
N GLY A 399 9.69 -10.12 -6.47
CA GLY A 399 10.31 -8.96 -5.81
C GLY A 399 11.04 -9.29 -4.49
N LEU A 400 11.55 -10.53 -4.39
CA LEU A 400 12.25 -11.04 -3.22
C LEU A 400 13.76 -11.10 -3.47
N GLU A 401 14.53 -10.57 -2.52
CA GLU A 401 15.99 -10.61 -2.50
C GLU A 401 16.48 -11.29 -1.21
N PRO A 402 17.65 -11.95 -1.23
CA PRO A 402 18.23 -12.52 -0.01
C PRO A 402 18.43 -11.45 1.07
N ALA A 403 18.12 -11.79 2.31
CA ALA A 403 18.23 -10.89 3.46
C ALA A 403 18.90 -11.60 4.65
N ASP A 404 19.44 -10.87 5.61
CA ASP A 404 20.12 -11.48 6.77
C ASP A 404 19.19 -12.36 7.63
N ASP A 405 17.90 -12.00 7.69
CA ASP A 405 16.88 -12.73 8.43
C ASP A 405 15.88 -13.39 7.45
N PRO A 406 15.63 -14.71 7.50
CA PRO A 406 14.70 -15.37 6.59
C PRO A 406 13.27 -14.84 6.72
N LEU A 407 12.58 -14.82 5.58
CA LEU A 407 11.16 -14.53 5.50
C LEU A 407 10.35 -15.78 5.83
N VAL A 408 9.20 -15.62 6.47
CA VAL A 408 8.27 -16.69 6.79
C VAL A 408 6.88 -16.27 6.36
N VAL A 409 6.27 -17.07 5.48
CA VAL A 409 4.87 -16.90 5.08
C VAL A 409 4.00 -17.52 6.18
N VAL A 410 3.15 -16.70 6.78
CA VAL A 410 2.12 -17.13 7.71
C VAL A 410 0.85 -17.36 6.90
N ASN A 411 0.33 -18.58 6.94
CA ASN A 411 -0.86 -18.98 6.19
C ASN A 411 -1.96 -19.41 7.16
N TYR A 412 -3.09 -18.73 7.09
CA TYR A 412 -4.31 -19.04 7.84
C TYR A 412 -5.32 -19.70 6.90
N GLN A 413 -5.83 -20.87 7.27
CA GLN A 413 -6.80 -21.62 6.48
C GLN A 413 -8.01 -21.95 7.33
N PHE A 414 -9.20 -21.76 6.78
CA PHE A 414 -10.46 -21.94 7.49
C PHE A 414 -11.44 -22.74 6.64
N THR A 415 -12.24 -23.60 7.29
CA THR A 415 -13.37 -24.29 6.66
C THR A 415 -14.63 -24.17 7.50
N TRP A 416 -15.80 -24.08 6.87
CA TRP A 416 -17.11 -24.19 7.52
C TRP A 416 -18.15 -24.77 6.56
N ALA A 417 -19.30 -25.23 7.08
CA ALA A 417 -20.27 -26.00 6.30
C ALA A 417 -21.33 -25.13 5.61
N PHE A 418 -21.91 -24.16 6.32
CA PHE A 418 -23.17 -23.53 5.90
C PHE A 418 -23.02 -22.04 5.58
N PRO A 419 -23.65 -21.55 4.50
CA PRO A 419 -23.63 -20.11 4.14
C PRO A 419 -24.23 -19.19 5.22
N GLY A 420 -25.13 -19.71 6.06
CA GLY A 420 -25.73 -18.93 7.15
C GLY A 420 -24.74 -18.45 8.21
N ASP A 421 -23.54 -19.04 8.26
CA ASP A 421 -22.47 -18.66 9.19
C ASP A 421 -21.46 -17.66 8.59
N ASP A 422 -21.59 -17.29 7.31
CA ASP A 422 -20.58 -16.51 6.57
C ASP A 422 -20.22 -15.20 7.26
N GLU A 423 -21.22 -14.38 7.60
CA GLU A 423 -21.01 -13.06 8.18
C GLU A 423 -20.24 -13.14 9.50
N LYS A 424 -20.63 -14.07 10.38
CA LYS A 424 -19.96 -14.32 11.67
C LYS A 424 -18.53 -14.81 11.46
N VAL A 425 -18.32 -15.75 10.53
CA VAL A 425 -17.01 -16.35 10.26
C VAL A 425 -16.06 -15.32 9.66
N TYR A 426 -16.46 -14.58 8.64
CA TYR A 426 -15.63 -13.55 8.03
C TYR A 426 -15.28 -12.44 9.01
N ALA A 427 -16.23 -11.97 9.83
CA ALA A 427 -15.94 -10.94 10.84
C ALA A 427 -14.88 -11.40 11.86
N ALA A 428 -14.96 -12.66 12.31
CA ALA A 428 -13.97 -13.23 13.22
C ALA A 428 -12.60 -13.42 12.56
N ILE A 429 -12.57 -13.88 11.30
CA ILE A 429 -11.32 -14.01 10.53
C ILE A 429 -10.67 -12.64 10.31
N ASP A 430 -11.43 -11.63 9.90
CA ASP A 430 -10.89 -10.29 9.64
C ASP A 430 -10.32 -9.65 10.92
N HIS A 431 -11.00 -9.83 12.07
CA HIS A 431 -10.46 -9.41 13.37
C HIS A 431 -9.18 -10.16 13.75
N LEU A 432 -9.15 -11.48 13.57
CA LEU A 432 -7.94 -12.29 13.79
C LEU A 432 -6.77 -11.78 12.93
N ILE A 433 -6.99 -11.57 11.63
CA ILE A 433 -5.92 -11.13 10.73
C ILE A 433 -5.43 -9.74 11.13
N ALA A 434 -6.32 -8.78 11.40
CA ALA A 434 -5.95 -7.46 11.87
C ALA A 434 -5.12 -7.52 13.17
N ALA A 435 -5.60 -8.23 14.19
CA ALA A 435 -4.89 -8.39 15.47
C ALA A 435 -3.52 -9.06 15.29
N SER A 436 -3.44 -10.08 14.43
CA SER A 436 -2.20 -10.79 14.16
C SER A 436 -1.17 -9.91 13.44
N MET A 437 -1.60 -9.06 12.49
CA MET A 437 -0.75 -8.11 11.80
C MET A 437 -0.28 -6.98 12.72
N ASP A 438 -1.12 -6.51 13.65
CA ASP A 438 -0.75 -5.53 14.67
C ASP A 438 0.33 -6.06 15.62
N ILE A 439 0.25 -7.34 16.02
CA ILE A 439 1.29 -8.02 16.81
C ILE A 439 2.60 -8.12 16.01
N ALA A 440 2.53 -8.52 14.74
CA ALA A 440 3.72 -8.61 13.89
C ALA A 440 4.37 -7.22 13.66
N LYS A 441 3.54 -6.18 13.49
CA LYS A 441 3.98 -4.79 13.29
C LYS A 441 4.61 -4.21 14.55
N SER A 442 3.98 -4.39 15.71
CA SER A 442 4.53 -3.94 17.00
C SER A 442 5.83 -4.67 17.38
N SER A 443 6.01 -5.90 16.89
CA SER A 443 7.27 -6.65 17.02
C SER A 443 8.35 -6.22 16.00
N ASN A 444 8.04 -5.26 15.11
CA ASN A 444 8.91 -4.85 14.00
C ASN A 444 9.37 -6.02 13.11
N ARG A 445 8.50 -7.02 12.91
CA ARG A 445 8.79 -8.22 12.12
C ARG A 445 7.85 -8.39 10.93
N LEU A 446 6.84 -7.55 10.76
CA LEU A 446 5.92 -7.60 9.63
C LEU A 446 6.65 -7.21 8.33
N GLU A 447 6.43 -7.99 7.27
CA GLU A 447 7.05 -7.79 5.97
C GLU A 447 6.00 -7.54 4.89
N ARG A 448 6.36 -6.77 3.87
CA ARG A 448 5.43 -6.35 2.82
C ARG A 448 4.88 -7.51 1.99
N TYR A 449 5.70 -8.53 1.72
CA TYR A 449 5.43 -9.55 0.71
C TYR A 449 4.22 -10.42 1.11
N ILE A 450 3.30 -10.62 0.17
CA ILE A 450 2.13 -11.47 0.31
C ILE A 450 2.21 -12.53 -0.78
N TYR A 451 2.16 -13.80 -0.37
CA TYR A 451 2.19 -14.90 -1.33
C TYR A 451 0.83 -15.07 -2.01
N LEU A 452 0.76 -14.67 -3.28
CA LEU A 452 -0.43 -14.64 -4.13
C LEU A 452 -1.33 -15.89 -4.07
N ASN A 453 -0.74 -17.09 -4.09
CA ASN A 453 -1.54 -18.32 -4.09
C ASN A 453 -2.25 -18.60 -2.74
N TYR A 454 -1.95 -17.84 -1.68
CA TYR A 454 -2.66 -17.87 -0.39
C TYR A 454 -3.37 -16.54 -0.08
N ALA A 455 -3.38 -15.60 -1.01
CA ALA A 455 -4.06 -14.33 -0.81
C ALA A 455 -5.58 -14.49 -0.95
N SER A 456 -6.35 -13.74 -0.17
CA SER A 456 -7.79 -13.63 -0.36
C SER A 456 -8.18 -12.48 -1.28
N THR A 457 -9.49 -12.38 -1.57
CA THR A 457 -10.09 -11.25 -2.29
C THR A 457 -9.89 -9.89 -1.63
N SER A 458 -9.60 -9.83 -0.33
CA SER A 458 -9.36 -8.58 0.40
C SER A 458 -7.88 -8.16 0.42
N GLN A 459 -6.99 -8.94 -0.19
CA GLN A 459 -5.55 -8.70 -0.18
C GLN A 459 -5.05 -8.35 -1.58
N GLN A 460 -3.98 -7.53 -1.63
CA GLN A 460 -3.33 -7.10 -2.87
C GLN A 460 -1.93 -7.69 -3.01
N PRO A 461 -1.81 -8.98 -3.36
CA PRO A 461 -0.52 -9.66 -3.44
C PRO A 461 0.43 -9.14 -4.52
N ILE A 462 -0.05 -8.70 -5.68
CA ILE A 462 0.83 -8.18 -6.74
C ILE A 462 1.49 -6.87 -6.30
N GLU A 463 0.74 -5.98 -5.67
CA GLU A 463 1.28 -4.72 -5.10
C GLU A 463 2.39 -4.99 -4.07
N SER A 464 2.30 -6.11 -3.36
CA SER A 464 3.28 -6.53 -2.36
C SER A 464 4.68 -6.86 -2.93
N TYR A 465 4.78 -7.14 -4.23
CA TYR A 465 6.05 -7.46 -4.91
C TYR A 465 6.95 -6.23 -5.05
N GLY A 466 6.37 -5.04 -4.94
CA GLY A 466 7.06 -3.76 -5.01
C GLY A 466 6.94 -3.07 -6.36
N PRO A 467 7.10 -1.75 -6.37
CA PRO A 467 6.73 -0.88 -7.49
C PRO A 467 7.39 -1.31 -8.80
N ALA A 468 8.69 -1.60 -8.79
CA ALA A 468 9.40 -2.03 -10.01
C ALA A 468 8.86 -3.32 -10.64
N GLN A 469 8.35 -4.27 -9.84
CA GLN A 469 7.75 -5.49 -10.36
C GLN A 469 6.33 -5.24 -10.87
N VAL A 470 5.59 -4.38 -10.16
CA VAL A 470 4.23 -3.96 -10.50
C VAL A 470 4.22 -3.20 -11.83
N ASP A 471 5.12 -2.23 -12.01
CA ASP A 471 5.28 -1.47 -13.25
C ASP A 471 5.66 -2.38 -14.42
N PHE A 472 6.58 -3.31 -14.19
CA PHE A 472 6.98 -4.30 -15.18
C PHE A 472 5.77 -5.15 -15.63
N LEU A 473 4.97 -5.65 -14.69
CA LEU A 473 3.77 -6.43 -14.99
C LEU A 473 2.74 -5.61 -15.76
N ALA A 474 2.54 -4.33 -15.40
CA ALA A 474 1.64 -3.43 -16.13
C ALA A 474 2.08 -3.21 -17.58
N LEU A 475 3.37 -2.95 -17.81
CA LEU A 475 3.93 -2.80 -19.16
C LEU A 475 3.76 -4.06 -20.02
N VAL A 476 3.98 -5.24 -19.44
CA VAL A 476 3.77 -6.51 -20.13
C VAL A 476 2.27 -6.72 -20.41
N LYS A 477 1.37 -6.38 -19.48
CA LYS A 477 -0.07 -6.47 -19.72
C LYS A 477 -0.50 -5.58 -20.88
N THR A 478 -0.10 -4.30 -20.91
CA THR A 478 -0.39 -3.40 -22.04
C THR A 478 0.09 -3.96 -23.38
N LYS A 479 1.21 -4.68 -23.40
CA LYS A 479 1.76 -5.26 -24.62
C LYS A 479 0.99 -6.49 -25.13
N TYR A 480 0.60 -7.40 -24.23
CA TYR A 480 0.05 -8.70 -24.62
C TYR A 480 -1.48 -8.81 -24.46
N ASP A 481 -2.08 -7.88 -23.72
CA ASP A 481 -3.52 -7.74 -23.48
C ASP A 481 -3.91 -6.23 -23.46
N PRO A 482 -3.78 -5.51 -24.60
CA PRO A 482 -4.00 -4.06 -24.66
C PRO A 482 -5.47 -3.66 -24.49
N ASN A 483 -6.40 -4.58 -24.71
CA ASN A 483 -7.84 -4.32 -24.63
C ASN A 483 -8.39 -4.58 -23.22
N ASP A 484 -7.52 -4.94 -22.27
CA ASP A 484 -7.92 -5.37 -20.92
C ASP A 484 -9.08 -6.37 -21.00
N ILE A 485 -8.96 -7.35 -21.91
CA ILE A 485 -9.91 -8.45 -21.94
C ILE A 485 -9.75 -9.05 -20.56
N ASP A 486 -10.80 -9.05 -19.74
CA ASP A 486 -10.83 -9.44 -18.32
C ASP A 486 -10.37 -10.91 -18.12
N LEU A 487 -9.12 -11.17 -18.49
CA LEU A 487 -8.38 -12.40 -18.48
C LEU A 487 -7.80 -12.50 -17.08
N PHE A 488 -8.67 -12.80 -16.13
CA PHE A 488 -8.33 -13.33 -14.81
C PHE A 488 -7.87 -12.33 -13.75
N LEU A 489 -8.57 -12.44 -12.62
CA LEU A 489 -8.25 -11.92 -11.29
C LEU A 489 -8.46 -10.41 -11.12
N PRO A 490 -9.22 -9.97 -10.08
CA PRO A 490 -9.28 -8.58 -9.64
C PRO A 490 -7.90 -7.96 -9.38
N CYS A 491 -6.85 -8.78 -9.23
CA CYS A 491 -5.53 -8.34 -8.78
C CYS A 491 -4.75 -7.49 -9.80
N LEU A 492 -5.14 -7.50 -11.08
CA LEU A 492 -4.52 -6.67 -12.13
C LEU A 492 -5.55 -5.74 -12.83
N THR A 493 -6.86 -5.94 -12.65
CA THR A 493 -7.86 -4.91 -13.00
C THR A 493 -7.77 -3.68 -12.10
N TYR A 494 -7.13 -3.80 -10.93
CA TYR A 494 -6.69 -2.66 -10.13
C TYR A 494 -5.41 -1.97 -10.63
N LEU A 495 -4.70 -2.50 -11.64
CA LEU A 495 -3.40 -1.95 -12.08
C LEU A 495 -3.50 -0.93 -13.22
N ASN A 496 -4.50 -1.05 -14.09
CA ASN A 496 -4.99 0.13 -14.81
C ASN A 496 -5.46 1.18 -13.79
N SER A 497 -5.99 0.74 -12.65
CA SER A 497 -6.35 1.58 -11.51
C SER A 497 -5.20 2.03 -10.62
N SER A 498 -3.93 1.61 -10.68
CA SER A 498 -2.91 2.21 -9.78
C SER A 498 -2.35 3.50 -10.40
N VAL A 499 -2.08 3.47 -11.71
CA VAL A 499 -1.81 4.70 -12.46
C VAL A 499 -3.09 5.53 -12.59
N VAL A 500 -4.27 4.93 -12.83
CA VAL A 500 -5.55 5.69 -12.81
C VAL A 500 -5.98 6.13 -11.42
N MET A 501 -5.65 5.47 -10.30
CA MET A 501 -5.99 5.90 -8.92
C MET A 501 -4.97 6.89 -8.37
N VAL A 502 -3.70 6.85 -8.80
CA VAL A 502 -2.78 7.98 -8.62
C VAL A 502 -3.22 9.15 -9.51
N ILE A 503 -3.67 8.93 -10.75
CA ILE A 503 -4.18 10.01 -11.63
C ILE A 503 -5.57 10.53 -11.16
N ALA A 504 -6.41 9.70 -10.54
CA ALA A 504 -7.76 10.02 -10.08
C ALA A 504 -7.84 10.36 -8.58
N SER A 505 -6.76 10.18 -7.82
CA SER A 505 -6.73 10.56 -6.41
C SER A 505 -7.00 12.04 -6.26
N LYS A 506 -7.74 12.41 -5.21
CA LYS A 506 -7.95 13.80 -4.81
C LYS A 506 -6.63 14.56 -4.65
N LEU A 507 -5.52 13.88 -4.33
CA LEU A 507 -4.19 14.49 -4.26
C LEU A 507 -3.77 15.18 -5.56
N PHE A 508 -4.26 14.70 -6.71
CA PHE A 508 -3.95 15.25 -8.04
C PHE A 508 -5.14 15.92 -8.73
N GLN A 509 -6.25 16.09 -8.01
CA GLN A 509 -7.41 16.85 -8.45
C GLN A 509 -7.32 18.31 -8.00
N PRO A 510 -8.08 19.21 -8.67
CA PRO A 510 -8.14 20.61 -8.28
C PRO A 510 -8.61 20.85 -6.85
N LEU A 511 -8.18 21.97 -6.27
CA LEU A 511 -8.65 22.49 -4.99
C LEU A 511 -8.76 24.02 -5.09
N GLN A 512 -9.92 24.58 -4.71
CA GLN A 512 -10.09 26.02 -4.63
C GLN A 512 -9.47 26.53 -3.32
N VAL A 513 -8.58 27.52 -3.41
CA VAL A 513 -7.94 28.17 -2.27
C VAL A 513 -8.09 29.68 -2.44
N GLY A 514 -9.02 30.29 -1.71
CA GLY A 514 -9.32 31.71 -1.89
C GLY A 514 -9.71 32.05 -3.33
N ASP A 515 -8.91 32.90 -3.99
CA ASP A 515 -9.11 33.30 -5.39
C ASP A 515 -8.37 32.42 -6.42
N ILE A 516 -7.53 31.47 -5.98
CA ILE A 516 -6.76 30.60 -6.87
C ILE A 516 -7.34 29.17 -6.91
N THR A 517 -7.18 28.51 -8.06
CA THR A 517 -7.53 27.09 -8.22
C THR A 517 -6.26 26.29 -8.45
N LEU A 518 -5.88 25.49 -7.46
CA LEU A 518 -4.76 24.56 -7.60
C LEU A 518 -5.15 23.48 -8.62
N GLN A 519 -4.20 23.00 -9.42
CA GLN A 519 -4.43 21.86 -10.31
C GLN A 519 -4.16 20.51 -9.64
N HIS A 520 -3.53 20.53 -8.47
CA HIS A 520 -3.31 19.38 -7.60
C HIS A 520 -3.07 19.86 -6.17
N ARG A 521 -3.08 18.93 -5.21
CA ARG A 521 -3.02 19.22 -3.78
C ARG A 521 -1.66 18.94 -3.14
N VAL A 522 -0.64 18.68 -3.96
CA VAL A 522 0.78 18.67 -3.56
C VAL A 522 1.30 20.11 -3.58
N ILE A 523 1.67 20.67 -2.43
CA ILE A 523 2.15 22.06 -2.31
C ILE A 523 3.53 22.14 -1.66
N LEU A 524 4.29 23.20 -1.95
CA LEU A 524 5.58 23.43 -1.28
C LEU A 524 5.33 24.02 0.11
N ALA A 525 5.83 23.34 1.14
CA ALA A 525 5.86 23.89 2.49
C ALA A 525 6.87 25.05 2.58
N PRO A 526 6.64 26.05 3.44
CA PRO A 526 7.59 27.12 3.70
C PRO A 526 8.87 26.57 4.36
N LEU A 527 10.02 26.94 3.82
CA LEU A 527 11.34 26.39 4.18
C LEU A 527 12.40 27.50 4.16
N THR A 528 12.85 28.01 5.31
CA THR A 528 13.95 29.00 5.38
C THR A 528 15.26 28.45 4.81
N ARG A 529 15.96 29.20 3.95
CA ARG A 529 17.16 28.69 3.23
C ARG A 529 18.42 29.52 3.41
N PHE A 530 18.35 30.70 4.04
CA PHE A 530 19.50 31.55 4.38
C PHE A 530 20.39 31.93 3.17
N ARG A 531 19.76 32.29 2.03
CA ARG A 531 20.45 32.60 0.75
C ARG A 531 20.18 34.01 0.22
N ALA A 532 19.55 34.89 1.01
CA ALA A 532 19.55 36.32 0.71
C ALA A 532 20.95 36.92 0.95
N ASN A 533 21.22 38.12 0.44
CA ASN A 533 22.44 38.84 0.81
C ASN A 533 22.34 39.45 2.22
N LYS A 534 23.40 40.13 2.66
CA LYS A 534 23.45 40.80 3.96
C LYS A 534 22.44 41.94 4.12
N GLU A 535 21.92 42.48 3.02
CA GLU A 535 20.84 43.48 2.99
C GLU A 535 19.44 42.84 2.94
N HIS A 536 19.35 41.52 3.13
CA HIS A 536 18.10 40.74 3.06
C HIS A 536 17.41 40.79 1.68
N ILE A 537 18.16 41.10 0.62
CA ILE A 537 17.69 41.10 -0.76
C ILE A 537 17.89 39.70 -1.33
N HIS A 538 16.81 39.12 -1.87
CA HIS A 538 16.89 37.84 -2.57
C HIS A 538 17.81 37.91 -3.79
N GLN A 539 18.54 36.82 -4.02
CA GLN A 539 19.45 36.68 -5.16
C GLN A 539 18.76 35.90 -6.29
N ASP A 540 19.26 36.02 -7.52
CA ASP A 540 18.65 35.37 -8.70
C ASP A 540 18.54 33.84 -8.56
N ILE A 541 19.44 33.22 -7.79
CA ILE A 541 19.39 31.78 -7.48
C ILE A 541 18.11 31.36 -6.75
N ALA A 542 17.48 32.27 -5.99
CA ALA A 542 16.19 32.01 -5.37
C ALA A 542 15.06 32.04 -6.40
N ALA A 543 15.15 32.93 -7.39
CA ALA A 543 14.20 32.98 -8.50
C ALA A 543 14.27 31.70 -9.33
N GLU A 544 15.48 31.17 -9.61
CA GLU A 544 15.67 29.85 -10.20
C GLU A 544 15.07 28.74 -9.31
N TYR A 545 15.32 28.77 -8.00
CA TYR A 545 14.82 27.76 -7.06
C TYR A 545 13.29 27.64 -7.08
N TYR A 546 12.57 28.77 -7.04
CA TYR A 546 11.11 28.76 -7.10
C TYR A 546 10.59 28.44 -8.51
N GLU A 547 11.27 28.91 -9.56
CA GLU A 547 10.96 28.56 -10.94
C GLU A 547 10.98 27.04 -11.16
N GLN A 548 12.02 26.36 -10.66
CA GLN A 548 12.16 24.90 -10.76
C GLN A 548 10.99 24.15 -10.08
N ARG A 549 10.47 24.66 -8.96
CA ARG A 549 9.37 24.04 -8.20
C ARG A 549 7.99 24.41 -8.71
N ALA A 550 7.92 25.41 -9.58
CA ALA A 550 6.72 25.82 -10.29
C ALA A 550 6.51 25.05 -11.61
N GLU A 551 7.45 24.18 -12.02
CA GLU A 551 7.45 23.50 -13.32
C GLU A 551 6.20 22.66 -13.63
N VAL A 552 5.49 22.18 -12.61
CA VAL A 552 4.16 21.56 -12.77
C VAL A 552 3.09 22.65 -12.62
N PRO A 553 2.33 23.00 -13.67
CA PRO A 553 1.35 24.09 -13.61
C PRO A 553 0.29 23.89 -12.52
N GLY A 554 -0.18 25.00 -11.95
CA GLY A 554 -1.18 25.02 -10.89
C GLY A 554 -0.66 24.56 -9.53
N THR A 555 0.66 24.48 -9.33
CA THR A 555 1.28 24.22 -8.03
C THR A 555 1.19 25.48 -7.16
N LEU A 556 0.89 25.33 -5.87
CA LEU A 556 1.07 26.41 -4.89
C LEU A 556 2.43 26.28 -4.19
N LEU A 557 3.18 27.38 -4.20
CA LEU A 557 4.41 27.54 -3.45
C LEU A 557 4.21 28.49 -2.29
N ILE A 558 4.53 28.06 -1.06
CA ILE A 558 4.67 28.97 0.06
C ILE A 558 6.16 29.26 0.20
N THR A 559 6.55 30.53 0.17
CA THR A 559 7.96 30.92 0.20
C THR A 559 8.66 30.49 1.48
N GLU A 560 9.97 30.67 1.49
CA GLU A 560 10.70 30.75 2.73
C GLU A 560 10.19 31.91 3.61
N ALA A 561 10.36 31.77 4.92
CA ALA A 561 9.91 32.76 5.88
C ALA A 561 10.63 34.10 5.62
N THR A 562 9.86 35.17 5.49
CA THR A 562 10.35 36.49 5.06
C THR A 562 10.08 37.52 6.13
N PHE A 563 11.13 38.25 6.51
CA PHE A 563 11.02 39.29 7.53
C PHE A 563 10.12 40.44 7.08
N ILE A 564 9.15 40.77 7.92
CA ILE A 564 8.19 41.86 7.68
C ILE A 564 8.82 43.26 7.79
N ALA A 565 9.92 43.36 8.54
CA ALA A 565 10.71 44.56 8.78
C ALA A 565 12.08 44.15 9.33
N ALA A 566 13.07 45.04 9.26
CA ALA A 566 14.39 44.80 9.85
C ALA A 566 14.30 44.47 11.35
N GLU A 567 13.49 45.23 12.10
CA GLU A 567 13.29 45.02 13.53
C GLU A 567 12.56 43.73 13.93
N ALA A 568 11.96 43.04 12.96
CA ALA A 568 11.31 41.74 13.17
C ALA A 568 12.26 40.56 12.88
N GLY A 569 13.49 40.87 12.46
CA GLY A 569 14.55 39.93 12.06
C GLY A 569 15.47 39.53 13.21
N GLY A 570 16.77 39.43 12.91
CA GLY A 570 17.78 38.91 13.85
C GLY A 570 18.46 37.61 13.40
N TYR A 571 18.32 37.25 12.11
CA TYR A 571 19.15 36.25 11.45
C TYR A 571 19.73 36.81 10.16
N ASN A 572 21.02 36.53 9.91
CA ASN A 572 21.68 36.91 8.66
C ASN A 572 21.12 36.14 7.45
N HIS A 573 21.13 36.75 6.26
CA HIS A 573 20.83 36.09 4.98
C HIS A 573 19.40 35.52 4.82
N VAL A 574 18.45 35.97 5.63
CA VAL A 574 17.01 35.74 5.43
C VAL A 574 16.42 36.85 4.56
N PRO A 575 15.48 36.60 3.64
CA PRO A 575 14.90 37.66 2.84
C PRO A 575 13.97 38.61 3.62
N GLY A 576 13.89 39.86 3.18
CA GLY A 576 12.98 40.90 3.68
C GLY A 576 11.95 41.37 2.65
N ILE A 577 10.99 42.20 3.06
CA ILE A 577 10.03 42.86 2.15
C ILE A 577 9.57 44.26 2.60
N TRP A 578 10.48 45.09 3.13
CA TRP A 578 10.15 46.45 3.60
C TRP A 578 10.66 47.58 2.71
N ASN A 579 11.63 47.33 1.82
CA ASN A 579 12.18 48.32 0.89
C ASN A 579 11.98 47.93 -0.59
N ASP A 580 12.25 48.86 -1.50
CA ASP A 580 11.99 48.69 -2.92
C ASP A 580 12.90 47.64 -3.55
N GLU A 581 14.18 47.55 -3.16
CA GLU A 581 15.11 46.55 -3.69
C GLU A 581 14.67 45.11 -3.36
N GLN A 582 14.22 44.88 -2.14
CA GLN A 582 13.65 43.60 -1.70
C GLN A 582 12.36 43.27 -2.46
N ILE A 583 11.48 44.25 -2.63
CA ILE A 583 10.23 44.09 -3.39
C ILE A 583 10.51 43.74 -4.84
N GLN A 584 11.49 44.39 -5.49
CA GLN A 584 11.87 44.06 -6.87
C GLN A 584 12.49 42.66 -6.98
N ALA A 585 13.30 42.25 -6.01
CA ALA A 585 13.86 40.89 -5.99
C ALA A 585 12.75 39.84 -5.85
N TRP A 586 11.78 40.05 -4.98
CA TRP A 586 10.61 39.17 -4.87
C TRP A 586 9.72 39.21 -6.10
N LYS A 587 9.54 40.38 -6.72
CA LYS A 587 8.78 40.50 -7.96
C LYS A 587 9.36 39.62 -9.07
N ASN A 588 10.68 39.56 -9.21
CA ASN A 588 11.34 38.65 -10.15
C ASN A 588 11.02 37.18 -9.86
N VAL A 589 11.00 36.77 -8.58
CA VAL A 589 10.59 35.41 -8.17
C VAL A 589 9.15 35.12 -8.57
N VAL A 590 8.23 36.03 -8.22
CA VAL A 590 6.79 35.92 -8.50
C VAL A 590 6.55 35.80 -10.01
N ASP A 591 7.14 36.70 -10.80
CA ASP A 591 6.98 36.72 -12.25
C ASP A 591 7.44 35.39 -12.89
N ARG A 592 8.53 34.78 -12.40
CA ARG A 592 9.01 33.47 -12.89
C ARG A 592 8.09 32.31 -12.51
N VAL A 593 7.48 32.33 -11.33
CA VAL A 593 6.51 31.31 -10.90
C VAL A 593 5.21 31.43 -11.70
N HIS A 594 4.69 32.65 -11.86
CA HIS A 594 3.51 32.93 -12.67
C HIS A 594 3.73 32.56 -14.14
N ALA A 595 4.94 32.75 -14.69
CA ALA A 595 5.29 32.30 -16.04
C ALA A 595 5.20 30.77 -16.24
N LYS A 596 5.21 29.96 -15.17
CA LYS A 596 4.96 28.50 -15.23
C LYS A 596 3.48 28.14 -15.03
N GLY A 597 2.60 29.13 -14.84
CA GLY A 597 1.18 28.90 -14.55
C GLY A 597 0.92 28.35 -13.14
N SER A 598 1.82 28.64 -12.20
CA SER A 598 1.74 28.23 -10.79
C SER A 598 1.56 29.45 -9.88
N TYR A 599 1.22 29.23 -8.61
CA TYR A 599 0.87 30.28 -7.63
C TYR A 599 1.90 30.36 -6.52
N ILE A 600 2.02 31.52 -5.88
CA ILE A 600 2.99 31.75 -4.82
C ILE A 600 2.45 32.68 -3.71
N TYR A 601 2.63 32.26 -2.47
CA TYR A 601 2.28 33.00 -1.25
C TYR A 601 3.53 33.33 -0.45
N LEU A 602 3.63 34.56 0.04
CA LEU A 602 4.75 34.99 0.90
C LEU A 602 4.45 34.66 2.36
N GLN A 603 5.34 33.92 3.03
CA GLN A 603 5.21 33.69 4.47
C GLN A 603 5.79 34.87 5.28
N LEU A 604 4.91 35.59 5.99
CA LEU A 604 5.25 36.75 6.81
C LEU A 604 5.81 36.33 8.17
N TRP A 605 6.99 36.84 8.51
CA TRP A 605 7.77 36.36 9.65
C TRP A 605 8.26 37.49 10.57
N ALA A 606 8.02 37.29 11.86
CA ALA A 606 8.63 38.05 12.95
C ALA A 606 9.08 37.05 14.03
N ILE A 607 10.37 37.07 14.37
CA ILE A 607 10.98 35.91 15.04
C ILE A 607 11.00 36.01 16.57
N GLY A 608 10.85 37.23 17.11
CA GLY A 608 10.84 37.47 18.55
C GLY A 608 12.09 36.91 19.23
N ARG A 609 11.92 36.17 20.33
CA ARG A 609 13.04 35.58 21.09
C ARG A 609 13.85 34.50 20.36
N ALA A 610 13.51 34.19 19.11
CA ALA A 610 14.33 33.32 18.28
C ALA A 610 15.53 34.07 17.66
N ALA A 611 15.49 35.40 17.61
CA ALA A 611 16.59 36.22 17.08
C ALA A 611 17.92 35.91 17.77
N GLU A 612 19.02 36.02 17.02
CA GLU A 612 20.35 36.08 17.61
C GLU A 612 20.59 37.49 18.16
N PRO A 613 20.80 37.67 19.49
CA PRO A 613 20.93 38.98 20.11
C PRO A 613 22.02 39.84 19.47
N ASP A 614 23.18 39.26 19.16
CA ASP A 614 24.30 39.96 18.52
C ASP A 614 23.92 40.50 17.13
N VAL A 615 23.08 39.78 16.38
CA VAL A 615 22.66 40.18 15.04
C VAL A 615 21.65 41.32 15.11
N ILE A 616 20.60 41.19 15.93
CA ILE A 616 19.55 42.22 16.02
C ILE A 616 20.07 43.53 16.62
N HIS A 617 21.02 43.46 17.56
CA HIS A 617 21.70 44.64 18.10
C HIS A 617 22.63 45.30 17.10
N ALA A 618 23.35 44.53 16.27
CA ALA A 618 24.15 45.08 15.19
C ALA A 618 23.30 45.81 14.14
N GLU A 619 22.04 45.40 13.97
CA GLU A 619 21.04 46.08 13.13
C GLU A 619 20.38 47.30 13.82
N GLY A 620 20.66 47.52 15.12
CA GLY A 620 20.19 48.68 15.87
C GLY A 620 18.79 48.55 16.46
N TYR A 621 18.27 47.32 16.59
CA TYR A 621 16.92 47.05 17.10
C TYR A 621 16.94 46.25 18.41
N PRO A 622 15.91 46.40 19.26
CA PRO A 622 15.85 45.66 20.51
C PRO A 622 15.55 44.18 20.29
N TYR A 623 16.17 43.32 21.11
CA TYR A 623 15.82 41.91 21.20
C TYR A 623 14.53 41.72 22.02
N VAL A 624 13.46 41.22 21.40
CA VAL A 624 12.08 41.30 21.94
C VAL A 624 11.31 39.98 21.95
N SER A 625 10.27 39.89 22.78
CA SER A 625 9.36 38.74 22.90
C SER A 625 8.00 39.16 23.48
N SER A 626 7.07 38.19 23.63
CA SER A 626 5.83 38.38 24.37
C SER A 626 6.05 38.71 25.85
N SER A 627 7.10 38.13 26.45
CA SER A 627 7.52 38.29 27.85
C SER A 627 9.03 38.00 28.02
N PRO A 628 9.66 38.39 29.15
CA PRO A 628 11.10 38.24 29.38
C PRO A 628 11.46 36.80 29.79
N VAL A 629 11.12 35.83 28.94
CA VAL A 629 11.42 34.39 29.15
C VAL A 629 12.61 34.01 28.29
N LEU A 630 13.72 33.71 28.95
CA LEU A 630 14.97 33.25 28.32
C LEU A 630 14.73 31.97 27.51
N LEU A 631 15.26 31.94 26.28
CA LEU A 631 15.33 30.73 25.48
C LEU A 631 16.62 29.97 25.82
N GLU A 632 16.56 28.64 25.94
CA GLU A 632 17.64 27.82 26.51
C GLU A 632 19.01 28.00 25.82
N ASP A 633 19.02 28.23 24.52
CA ASP A 633 20.22 28.44 23.69
C ASP A 633 20.58 29.94 23.50
N ARG A 634 20.02 30.83 24.32
CA ARG A 634 20.29 32.27 24.30
C ARG A 634 20.97 32.72 25.58
N SER A 635 21.86 33.71 25.45
CA SER A 635 22.59 34.32 26.57
C SER A 635 21.88 35.55 27.16
N GLU A 636 20.91 36.11 26.43
CA GLU A 636 20.22 37.35 26.77
C GLU A 636 18.72 37.13 26.94
N VAL A 637 18.12 37.81 27.92
CA VAL A 637 16.67 37.79 28.15
C VAL A 637 16.02 38.81 27.23
N PRO A 638 15.00 38.44 26.43
CA PRO A 638 14.34 39.38 25.54
C PRO A 638 13.54 40.43 26.32
N GLN A 639 13.44 41.62 25.76
CA GLN A 639 12.55 42.66 26.26
C GLN A 639 11.08 42.29 25.95
N GLU A 640 10.21 42.47 26.94
CA GLU A 640 8.77 42.38 26.74
C GLU A 640 8.26 43.52 25.84
N LEU A 641 7.54 43.19 24.76
CA LEU A 641 6.93 44.20 23.90
C LEU A 641 5.94 45.07 24.68
N THR A 642 6.02 46.39 24.52
CA THR A 642 4.99 47.29 25.04
C THR A 642 3.72 47.20 24.18
N LYS A 643 2.60 47.74 24.68
CA LYS A 643 1.35 47.79 23.90
C LYS A 643 1.49 48.59 22.60
N ASP A 644 2.33 49.62 22.61
CA ASP A 644 2.59 50.42 21.42
C ASP A 644 3.51 49.66 20.45
N ASP A 645 4.44 48.85 20.95
CA ASP A 645 5.21 47.93 20.10
C ASP A 645 4.30 46.88 19.46
N ILE A 646 3.37 46.29 20.22
CA ILE A 646 2.40 45.31 19.69
C ILE A 646 1.60 45.91 18.54
N LYS A 647 1.03 47.12 18.71
CA LYS A 647 0.33 47.84 17.64
C LYS A 647 1.24 48.12 16.44
N ARG A 648 2.49 48.51 16.70
CA ARG A 648 3.48 48.76 15.65
C ARG A 648 3.75 47.48 14.84
N TYR A 649 3.97 46.34 15.49
CA TYR A 649 4.16 45.05 14.82
C TYR A 649 2.95 44.65 13.98
N VAL A 650 1.71 44.86 14.44
CA VAL A 650 0.51 44.68 13.62
C VAL A 650 0.59 45.53 12.34
N GLY A 651 1.01 46.80 12.46
CA GLY A 651 1.26 47.68 11.32
C GLY A 651 2.37 47.18 10.37
N LEU A 652 3.43 46.57 10.89
CA LEU A 652 4.51 45.99 10.07
C LEU A 652 4.00 44.79 9.26
N TYR A 653 3.20 43.91 9.86
CA TYR A 653 2.55 42.81 9.14
C TYR A 653 1.67 43.32 8.00
N VAL A 654 0.88 44.38 8.26
CA VAL A 654 0.04 45.04 7.24
C VAL A 654 0.89 45.59 6.09
N GLN A 655 1.97 46.31 6.40
CA GLN A 655 2.81 46.91 5.38
C GLN A 655 3.53 45.85 4.53
N ALA A 656 4.04 44.80 5.16
CA ALA A 656 4.66 43.67 4.47
C ALA A 656 3.65 42.94 3.58
N ALA A 657 2.42 42.71 4.06
CA ALA A 657 1.36 42.10 3.27
C ALA A 657 1.01 42.94 2.03
N LYS A 658 0.88 44.27 2.18
CA LYS A 658 0.65 45.19 1.05
C LYS A 658 1.81 45.17 0.07
N ASN A 659 3.04 45.17 0.55
CA ASN A 659 4.23 45.10 -0.30
C ASN A 659 4.25 43.77 -1.08
N ALA A 660 3.92 42.65 -0.45
CA ALA A 660 3.83 41.35 -1.10
C ALA A 660 2.76 41.34 -2.20
N VAL A 661 1.49 41.58 -1.84
CA VAL A 661 0.36 41.37 -2.75
C VAL A 661 0.27 42.48 -3.80
N HIS A 662 0.43 43.74 -3.42
CA HIS A 662 0.16 44.87 -4.33
C HIS A 662 1.39 45.36 -5.10
N LYS A 663 2.61 45.11 -4.60
CA LYS A 663 3.85 45.58 -5.26
C LYS A 663 4.66 44.45 -5.87
N ALA A 664 4.94 43.38 -5.12
CA ALA A 664 5.67 42.22 -5.63
C ALA A 664 4.81 41.27 -6.47
N GLY A 665 3.48 41.27 -6.25
CA GLY A 665 2.52 40.55 -7.06
C GLY A 665 2.14 39.14 -6.56
N PHE A 666 2.45 38.81 -5.30
CA PHE A 666 2.07 37.52 -4.72
C PHE A 666 0.55 37.29 -4.78
N ASP A 667 0.15 36.02 -4.95
CA ASP A 667 -1.26 35.62 -4.94
C ASP A 667 -1.90 35.81 -3.55
N GLY A 668 -1.07 35.74 -2.51
CA GLY A 668 -1.44 36.05 -1.13
C GLY A 668 -0.28 35.97 -0.16
N VAL A 669 -0.60 35.96 1.14
CA VAL A 669 0.35 35.88 2.25
C VAL A 669 -0.06 34.83 3.27
N GLU A 670 0.93 34.23 3.93
CA GLU A 670 0.73 33.33 5.08
C GLU A 670 1.28 33.99 6.35
N ILE A 671 0.45 34.15 7.38
CA ILE A 671 0.89 34.60 8.70
C ILE A 671 1.55 33.43 9.43
N HIS A 672 2.83 33.59 9.82
CA HIS A 672 3.56 32.55 10.54
C HIS A 672 3.29 32.60 12.06
N ALA A 673 2.22 31.91 12.52
CA ALA A 673 1.87 31.76 13.94
C ALA A 673 2.25 30.36 14.49
N ALA A 674 3.45 29.89 14.12
CA ALA A 674 3.95 28.55 14.39
C ALA A 674 5.45 28.57 14.71
N ASN A 675 5.99 27.41 15.09
CA ASN A 675 7.40 27.13 15.34
C ASN A 675 8.07 28.02 16.40
N GLY A 676 7.31 28.54 17.36
CA GLY A 676 7.80 29.34 18.48
C GLY A 676 8.17 30.77 18.12
N TYR A 677 7.74 31.27 16.96
CA TYR A 677 7.95 32.65 16.54
C TYR A 677 6.95 33.62 17.16
N LEU A 678 7.16 34.92 16.96
CA LEU A 678 6.54 35.97 17.78
C LEU A 678 5.02 35.82 17.96
N PRO A 679 4.20 35.55 16.93
CA PRO A 679 2.76 35.36 17.16
C PRO A 679 2.44 34.14 18.04
N GLU A 680 3.16 33.02 17.91
CA GLU A 680 2.98 31.84 18.77
C GLU A 680 3.54 32.06 20.19
N GLN A 681 4.57 32.90 20.34
CA GLN A 681 5.09 33.33 21.66
C GLN A 681 4.01 34.03 22.49
N PHE A 682 3.01 34.69 21.86
CA PHE A 682 1.84 35.23 22.56
C PHE A 682 0.79 34.16 22.87
N LEU A 683 0.61 33.14 22.01
CA LEU A 683 -0.41 32.11 22.20
C LEU A 683 -0.11 31.19 23.41
N GLN A 684 1.13 30.76 23.56
CA GLN A 684 1.51 29.72 24.52
C GLN A 684 1.95 30.31 25.86
N ASP A 685 1.42 29.75 26.95
CA ASP A 685 1.73 30.12 28.34
C ASP A 685 3.13 29.66 28.80
N THR A 686 3.85 28.90 27.97
CA THR A 686 5.28 28.60 28.18
C THR A 686 6.17 29.82 27.92
N CYS A 687 5.70 30.77 27.12
CA CYS A 687 6.44 32.00 26.80
C CYS A 687 5.70 33.25 27.28
N ASN A 688 4.40 33.37 27.03
CA ASN A 688 3.62 34.54 27.42
C ASN A 688 3.30 34.53 28.93
N GLN A 689 3.97 35.39 29.69
CA GLN A 689 3.78 35.61 31.14
C GLN A 689 3.13 36.97 31.44
N ARG A 690 2.55 37.62 30.42
CA ARG A 690 1.96 38.94 30.58
C ARG A 690 0.73 38.89 31.48
N THR A 691 0.50 40.01 32.17
CA THR A 691 -0.67 40.21 33.06
C THR A 691 -1.66 41.26 32.53
N ASP A 692 -1.38 41.84 31.36
CA ASP A 692 -2.26 42.79 30.67
C ASP A 692 -3.22 42.08 29.70
N GLU A 693 -3.93 42.84 28.86
CA GLU A 693 -4.91 42.33 27.90
C GLU A 693 -4.34 41.40 26.80
N TYR A 694 -3.02 41.20 26.77
CA TYR A 694 -2.34 40.27 25.86
C TYR A 694 -1.86 38.99 26.57
N GLY A 695 -2.14 38.80 27.86
CA GLY A 695 -1.76 37.60 28.62
C GLY A 695 -2.83 37.11 29.61
N GLY A 696 -2.47 36.09 30.38
CA GLY A 696 -3.39 35.46 31.32
C GLY A 696 -4.37 34.49 30.64
N SER A 697 -5.57 34.95 30.27
CA SER A 697 -6.61 34.08 29.70
C SER A 697 -6.33 33.65 28.25
N ILE A 698 -7.01 32.61 27.77
CA ILE A 698 -6.88 32.13 26.37
C ILE A 698 -7.25 33.27 25.40
N GLU A 699 -8.32 34.01 25.69
CA GLU A 699 -8.82 35.11 24.87
C GLU A 699 -7.79 36.22 24.73
N ASN A 700 -7.13 36.58 25.83
CA ASN A 700 -6.10 37.62 25.83
C ASN A 700 -4.83 37.17 25.12
N ARG A 701 -4.37 35.92 25.34
CA ARG A 701 -3.21 35.37 24.62
C ARG A 701 -3.43 35.26 23.11
N ALA A 702 -4.67 34.96 22.69
CA ALA A 702 -5.07 34.92 21.28
C ALA A 702 -5.15 36.29 20.62
N ARG A 703 -5.24 37.38 21.39
CA ARG A 703 -5.54 38.73 20.91
C ARG A 703 -4.57 39.21 19.84
N PHE A 704 -3.26 39.06 20.06
CA PHE A 704 -2.25 39.53 19.10
C PHE A 704 -2.35 38.83 17.74
N VAL A 705 -2.53 37.51 17.73
CA VAL A 705 -2.70 36.74 16.49
C VAL A 705 -3.97 37.14 15.75
N LEU A 706 -5.07 37.35 16.48
CA LEU A 706 -6.33 37.79 15.88
C LEU A 706 -6.24 39.23 15.36
N GLU A 707 -5.58 40.15 16.07
CA GLU A 707 -5.35 41.54 15.62
C GLU A 707 -4.48 41.60 14.35
N ILE A 708 -3.41 40.79 14.27
CA ILE A 708 -2.62 40.65 13.04
C ILE A 708 -3.51 40.14 11.90
N THR A 709 -4.29 39.08 12.16
CA THR A 709 -5.11 38.47 11.11
C THR A 709 -6.19 39.43 10.62
N ASP A 710 -6.91 40.09 11.53
CA ASP A 710 -7.92 41.11 11.22
C ASP A 710 -7.33 42.22 10.35
N ALA A 711 -6.16 42.75 10.73
CA ALA A 711 -5.52 43.86 10.02
C ALA A 711 -4.95 43.45 8.64
N VAL A 712 -4.37 42.25 8.52
CA VAL A 712 -3.89 41.73 7.24
C VAL A 712 -5.06 41.43 6.29
N VAL A 713 -6.15 40.85 6.81
CA VAL A 713 -7.37 40.62 6.01
C VAL A 713 -7.97 41.94 5.53
N GLU A 714 -8.03 42.98 6.37
CA GLU A 714 -8.47 44.31 5.95
C GLU A 714 -7.57 44.89 4.84
N ALA A 715 -6.27 44.64 4.93
CA ALA A 715 -5.29 45.19 4.00
C ALA A 715 -5.28 44.54 2.62
N VAL A 716 -5.38 43.20 2.54
CA VAL A 716 -5.19 42.45 1.28
C VAL A 716 -6.33 41.48 0.94
N GLY A 717 -7.28 41.29 1.86
CA GLY A 717 -8.45 40.42 1.69
C GLY A 717 -8.30 39.03 2.32
N ALA A 718 -9.43 38.48 2.79
CA ALA A 718 -9.48 37.17 3.45
C ALA A 718 -9.04 36.02 2.53
N LYS A 719 -9.48 36.06 1.26
CA LYS A 719 -9.14 35.06 0.24
C LYS A 719 -7.67 35.05 -0.17
N LYS A 720 -6.90 36.05 0.25
CA LYS A 720 -5.44 36.15 0.01
C LYS A 720 -4.63 35.97 1.29
N THR A 721 -5.28 35.63 2.40
CA THR A 721 -4.65 35.51 3.71
C THR A 721 -4.77 34.07 4.21
N GLY A 722 -3.65 33.42 4.46
CA GLY A 722 -3.57 32.15 5.19
C GLY A 722 -2.86 32.31 6.53
N ILE A 723 -2.97 31.32 7.42
CA ILE A 723 -2.28 31.32 8.71
C ILE A 723 -1.79 29.93 9.10
N ARG A 724 -0.58 29.85 9.65
CA ARG A 724 0.08 28.58 10.02
C ARG A 724 0.20 28.39 11.53
N PHE A 725 -0.01 27.17 12.01
CA PHE A 725 0.05 26.77 13.43
C PHE A 725 0.86 25.48 13.65
N SER A 726 1.41 25.30 14.85
CA SER A 726 2.16 24.09 15.26
C SER A 726 1.90 23.70 16.72
N PRO A 727 0.66 23.35 17.10
CA PRO A 727 0.27 23.15 18.50
C PRO A 727 1.08 22.10 19.26
N TRP A 728 1.64 21.14 18.53
CA TRP A 728 2.39 20.01 19.08
C TRP A 728 3.91 20.23 19.12
N SER A 729 4.43 21.32 18.53
CA SER A 729 5.87 21.50 18.42
C SER A 729 6.49 21.93 19.74
N ARG A 730 7.62 21.30 20.10
CA ARG A 730 8.46 21.68 21.23
C ARG A 730 9.58 22.66 20.86
N PHE A 731 9.70 22.94 19.56
CA PHE A 731 10.77 23.78 19.02
C PHE A 731 10.75 25.18 19.66
N LEU A 732 11.93 25.74 19.93
CA LEU A 732 12.11 27.04 20.61
C LEU A 732 11.37 27.17 21.96
N GLY A 733 11.37 26.10 22.75
CA GLY A 733 10.79 26.08 24.11
C GLY A 733 9.27 26.14 24.14
N MET A 734 8.63 25.64 23.08
CA MET A 734 7.17 25.55 22.96
C MET A 734 6.60 24.24 23.51
N ARG A 735 5.30 24.08 23.29
CA ARG A 735 4.35 23.06 23.76
C ARG A 735 3.93 23.28 25.20
N MET A 736 2.92 24.13 25.36
CA MET A 736 2.07 24.18 26.54
C MET A 736 1.49 22.80 26.89
N LYS A 737 1.09 22.64 28.16
CA LYS A 737 0.63 21.34 28.69
C LYS A 737 -0.60 20.81 27.95
N ASP A 738 -1.57 21.68 27.69
CA ASP A 738 -2.80 21.36 26.95
C ASP A 738 -3.05 22.42 25.85
N PRO A 739 -2.59 22.18 24.60
CA PRO A 739 -2.71 23.16 23.52
C PRO A 739 -4.14 23.26 22.97
N ILE A 740 -4.93 22.18 23.02
CA ILE A 740 -6.21 22.09 22.29
C ILE A 740 -7.14 23.27 22.62
N PRO A 741 -7.38 23.67 23.88
CA PRO A 741 -8.27 24.78 24.19
C PRO A 741 -7.84 26.11 23.57
N THR A 742 -6.54 26.43 23.61
CA THR A 742 -6.00 27.69 23.08
C THR A 742 -6.16 27.75 21.56
N PHE A 743 -5.71 26.71 20.85
CA PHE A 743 -5.79 26.68 19.38
C PHE A 743 -7.23 26.52 18.88
N SER A 744 -8.08 25.80 19.62
CA SER A 744 -9.52 25.73 19.34
C SER A 744 -10.21 27.09 19.43
N TYR A 745 -9.85 27.90 20.43
CA TYR A 745 -10.39 29.25 20.57
C TYR A 745 -10.00 30.13 19.38
N VAL A 746 -8.72 30.14 19.01
CA VAL A 746 -8.22 30.90 17.86
C VAL A 746 -8.96 30.48 16.59
N LEU A 747 -9.07 29.18 16.31
CA LEU A 747 -9.77 28.69 15.12
C LEU A 747 -11.25 29.08 15.08
N ARG A 748 -11.97 28.98 16.21
CA ARG A 748 -13.39 29.41 16.27
C ARG A 748 -13.54 30.90 15.99
N GLU A 749 -12.65 31.73 16.52
CA GLU A 749 -12.66 33.16 16.24
C GLU A 749 -12.29 33.47 14.80
N LEU A 750 -11.32 32.76 14.21
CA LEU A 750 -11.01 32.88 12.78
C LEU A 750 -12.20 32.51 11.90
N VAL A 751 -12.87 31.37 12.17
CA VAL A 751 -14.07 30.95 11.43
C VAL A 751 -15.19 31.98 11.54
N LYS A 752 -15.36 32.59 12.72
CA LYS A 752 -16.39 33.58 13.00
C LYS A 752 -16.13 34.93 12.34
N ARG A 753 -14.88 35.40 12.37
CA ARG A 753 -14.48 36.73 11.85
C ARG A 753 -14.23 36.72 10.35
N HIS A 754 -13.61 35.64 9.85
CA HIS A 754 -13.11 35.51 8.48
C HIS A 754 -13.53 34.17 7.87
N PRO A 755 -14.83 33.96 7.59
CA PRO A 755 -15.32 32.69 7.04
C PRO A 755 -14.72 32.34 5.66
N ASP A 756 -14.20 33.34 4.95
CA ASP A 756 -13.58 33.25 3.62
C ASP A 756 -12.03 33.33 3.66
N LEU A 757 -11.41 33.12 4.83
CA LEU A 757 -9.95 33.05 4.94
C LEU A 757 -9.41 31.95 4.00
N ALA A 758 -8.32 32.24 3.29
CA ALA A 758 -7.84 31.38 2.19
C ALA A 758 -7.60 29.94 2.62
N TYR A 759 -6.91 29.75 3.76
CA TYR A 759 -6.63 28.45 4.36
C TYR A 759 -6.10 28.58 5.80
N VAL A 760 -6.11 27.48 6.54
CA VAL A 760 -5.26 27.27 7.72
C VAL A 760 -4.24 26.18 7.44
N HIS A 761 -3.04 26.29 8.01
CA HIS A 761 -1.94 25.36 7.76
C HIS A 761 -1.42 24.80 9.08
N PHE A 762 -1.50 23.48 9.28
CA PHE A 762 -1.07 22.81 10.51
C PHE A 762 0.15 21.92 10.31
N VAL A 763 1.02 21.90 11.31
CA VAL A 763 2.14 20.97 11.42
C VAL A 763 1.76 19.81 12.34
N GLU A 764 1.97 18.58 11.87
CA GLU A 764 1.72 17.34 12.64
C GLU A 764 2.75 17.13 13.76
N SER A 765 2.35 16.39 14.79
CA SER A 765 3.15 16.10 16.00
C SER A 765 4.49 15.39 15.72
N VAL A 766 4.64 14.78 14.55
CA VAL A 766 5.86 14.10 14.12
C VAL A 766 6.97 15.04 13.62
N VAL A 767 6.73 16.35 13.55
CA VAL A 767 7.69 17.37 13.09
C VAL A 767 8.02 18.37 14.20
N ALA A 768 9.31 18.71 14.36
CA ALA A 768 9.78 19.71 15.32
C ALA A 768 10.79 20.67 14.65
N GLY A 769 10.36 21.91 14.37
CA GLY A 769 11.20 22.89 13.69
C GLY A 769 11.64 22.41 12.31
N ASP A 770 12.95 22.25 12.11
CA ASP A 770 13.56 21.72 10.89
C ASP A 770 13.81 20.19 10.94
N GLY A 771 13.53 19.55 12.08
CA GLY A 771 13.78 18.14 12.38
C GLY A 771 12.51 17.30 12.50
N ASP A 772 12.71 16.00 12.67
CA ASP A 772 11.64 15.12 13.12
C ASP A 772 11.47 15.28 14.63
N ALA A 773 10.24 15.17 15.12
CA ALA A 773 10.01 15.08 16.55
C ALA A 773 10.69 13.81 17.08
N ASP A 774 11.29 13.93 18.27
CA ASP A 774 11.91 12.84 18.99
C ASP A 774 10.94 11.64 19.10
N PRO A 775 11.32 10.45 18.60
CA PRO A 775 10.51 9.24 18.68
C PRO A 775 10.00 8.92 20.09
N ALA A 776 10.75 9.26 21.14
CA ALA A 776 10.36 9.02 22.54
C ALA A 776 9.14 9.84 22.99
N HIS A 777 8.78 10.87 22.24
CA HIS A 777 7.69 11.80 22.56
C HIS A 777 6.51 11.70 21.57
N ARG A 778 6.51 10.70 20.67
CA ARG A 778 5.40 10.45 19.74
C ARG A 778 4.28 9.70 20.44
N SER A 779 3.14 10.34 20.62
CA SER A 779 1.94 9.75 21.21
C SER A 779 0.84 9.62 20.16
N ASN A 780 0.13 8.50 20.13
CA ASN A 780 -1.04 8.26 19.27
C ASN A 780 -2.26 9.15 19.63
N VAL A 781 -2.13 10.03 20.63
CA VAL A 781 -3.19 10.92 21.14
C VAL A 781 -3.00 12.38 20.64
N GLU A 782 -1.88 12.71 20.02
CA GLU A 782 -1.56 14.06 19.54
C GLU A 782 -1.95 14.24 18.07
N SER A 783 -3.20 14.63 17.82
CA SER A 783 -3.81 14.79 16.48
C SER A 783 -4.35 16.21 16.25
N ASN A 784 -4.25 16.69 15.01
CA ASN A 784 -4.88 17.94 14.54
C ASN A 784 -6.37 17.79 14.18
N ASP A 785 -7.03 16.67 14.50
CA ASP A 785 -8.46 16.45 14.18
C ASP A 785 -9.37 17.52 14.79
N PHE A 786 -9.07 18.00 16.00
CA PHE A 786 -9.84 19.11 16.62
C PHE A 786 -9.85 20.36 15.72
N ALA A 787 -8.74 20.62 15.04
CA ALA A 787 -8.60 21.78 14.16
C ALA A 787 -9.42 21.58 12.88
N ARG A 788 -9.42 20.37 12.33
CA ARG A 788 -10.22 20.00 11.15
C ARG A 788 -11.72 20.10 11.44
N GLU A 789 -12.16 19.59 12.59
CA GLU A 789 -13.57 19.64 13.00
C GLU A 789 -14.06 21.09 13.13
N ILE A 790 -13.29 21.96 13.77
CA ILE A 790 -13.64 23.38 13.94
C ILE A 790 -13.58 24.13 12.59
N TRP A 791 -12.55 23.87 11.78
CA TRP A 791 -12.35 24.54 10.49
C TRP A 791 -13.39 24.13 9.44
N GLY A 792 -13.85 22.88 9.52
CA GLY A 792 -14.91 22.32 8.68
C GLY A 792 -14.49 22.17 7.22
N ASN A 793 -15.46 22.33 6.32
CA ASN A 793 -15.29 22.14 4.88
C ASN A 793 -14.62 23.35 4.19
N ARG A 794 -13.43 23.72 4.65
CA ARG A 794 -12.60 24.83 4.12
C ARG A 794 -11.19 24.34 3.82
N PRO A 795 -10.43 25.01 2.94
CA PRO A 795 -9.06 24.61 2.62
C PRO A 795 -8.20 24.47 3.88
N PHE A 796 -7.63 23.28 4.06
CA PHE A 796 -6.81 22.91 5.21
C PHE A 796 -5.48 22.35 4.71
N PHE A 797 -4.37 22.98 5.06
CA PHE A 797 -3.05 22.53 4.68
C PHE A 797 -2.40 21.76 5.82
N ILE A 798 -1.71 20.68 5.49
CA ILE A 798 -1.07 19.81 6.47
C ILE A 798 0.38 19.49 6.08
N ALA A 799 1.29 19.63 7.04
CA ALA A 799 2.70 19.24 6.91
C ALA A 799 3.07 18.24 8.00
N GLY A 800 3.71 17.12 7.65
CA GLY A 800 3.96 16.04 8.62
C GLY A 800 4.98 14.98 8.21
N GLY A 801 5.88 15.27 7.27
CA GLY A 801 6.82 14.25 6.76
C GLY A 801 6.16 13.21 5.85
N PHE A 802 5.09 13.61 5.15
CA PHE A 802 4.36 12.74 4.22
C PHE A 802 5.25 12.15 3.12
N LYS A 803 4.94 10.89 2.79
CA LYS A 803 5.34 10.18 1.57
C LYS A 803 4.11 9.97 0.69
N LEU A 804 4.30 9.45 -0.54
CA LEU A 804 3.19 9.23 -1.49
C LEU A 804 1.97 8.57 -0.84
N ASN A 805 2.12 7.37 -0.27
CA ASN A 805 0.99 6.61 0.29
C ASN A 805 0.26 7.34 1.41
N THR A 806 0.99 7.96 2.34
CA THR A 806 0.39 8.73 3.45
C THR A 806 -0.29 10.02 2.95
N ALA A 807 0.19 10.60 1.85
CA ALA A 807 -0.42 11.79 1.24
C ALA A 807 -1.69 11.44 0.46
N LEU A 808 -1.69 10.29 -0.24
CA LEU A 808 -2.88 9.73 -0.89
C LEU A 808 -3.97 9.47 0.16
N GLU A 809 -3.65 8.76 1.24
CA GLU A 809 -4.58 8.46 2.33
C GLU A 809 -5.23 9.72 2.91
N VAL A 810 -4.43 10.74 3.25
CA VAL A 810 -4.95 12.00 3.79
C VAL A 810 -5.81 12.75 2.77
N ALA A 811 -5.41 12.78 1.50
CA ALA A 811 -6.19 13.45 0.47
C ALA A 811 -7.55 12.79 0.24
N GLU A 812 -7.63 11.46 0.33
CA GLU A 812 -8.89 10.73 0.17
C GLU A 812 -9.84 10.93 1.34
N ASN A 813 -9.30 10.87 2.57
CA ASN A 813 -10.07 10.99 3.80
C ASN A 813 -10.58 12.42 4.07
N TYR A 814 -9.90 13.44 3.55
CA TYR A 814 -10.23 14.84 3.84
C TYR A 814 -10.37 15.70 2.58
N GLU A 815 -11.63 15.99 2.22
CA GLU A 815 -12.00 16.57 0.93
C GLU A 815 -11.37 17.93 0.60
N GLN A 816 -11.08 18.79 1.58
CA GLN A 816 -10.51 20.13 1.35
C GLN A 816 -9.03 20.23 1.74
N THR A 817 -8.32 19.10 1.78
CA THR A 817 -6.94 19.08 2.27
C THR A 817 -5.91 19.17 1.15
N ALA A 818 -4.93 20.06 1.32
CA ALA A 818 -3.67 20.02 0.58
C ALA A 818 -2.51 19.59 1.46
N VAL A 819 -1.60 18.81 0.88
CA VAL A 819 -0.46 18.21 1.58
C VAL A 819 0.81 18.99 1.24
N ALA A 820 1.40 19.59 2.26
CA ALA A 820 2.60 20.40 2.14
C ALA A 820 3.87 19.55 2.31
N PHE A 821 4.72 19.54 1.28
CA PHE A 821 5.99 18.83 1.27
C PHE A 821 7.14 19.81 1.41
N GLY A 822 8.00 19.55 2.41
CA GLY A 822 9.21 20.32 2.65
C GLY A 822 10.45 19.65 2.05
N ARG A 823 11.04 18.74 2.84
CA ARG A 823 12.34 18.10 2.54
C ARG A 823 12.39 17.37 1.19
N LEU A 824 11.33 16.64 0.85
CA LEU A 824 11.26 15.95 -0.44
C LEU A 824 11.20 16.94 -1.62
N PHE A 825 10.49 18.05 -1.46
CA PHE A 825 10.35 19.08 -2.50
C PHE A 825 11.63 19.93 -2.66
N ILE A 826 12.50 19.98 -1.63
CA ILE A 826 13.86 20.52 -1.77
C ILE A 826 14.65 19.69 -2.78
N ALA A 827 14.67 18.36 -2.65
CA ALA A 827 15.48 17.51 -3.53
C ALA A 827 14.83 17.16 -4.87
N ASN A 828 13.51 17.38 -5.00
CA ASN A 828 12.73 16.98 -6.16
C ASN A 828 11.96 18.20 -6.67
N PRO A 829 12.54 19.04 -7.55
CA PRO A 829 11.84 20.21 -8.09
C PRO A 829 10.56 19.84 -8.86
N ASP A 830 10.53 18.65 -9.44
CA ASP A 830 9.44 18.04 -10.18
C ASP A 830 8.55 17.11 -9.32
N LEU A 831 8.54 17.29 -7.99
CA LEU A 831 7.87 16.38 -7.04
C LEU A 831 6.40 16.07 -7.41
N PRO A 832 5.53 17.02 -7.79
CA PRO A 832 4.15 16.67 -8.12
C PRO A 832 4.06 15.71 -9.31
N ALA A 833 4.93 15.87 -10.32
CA ALA A 833 4.99 14.95 -11.46
C ALA A 833 5.53 13.58 -11.04
N ARG A 834 6.57 13.54 -10.19
CA ARG A 834 7.10 12.28 -9.66
C ARG A 834 6.08 11.54 -8.83
N LEU A 835 5.37 12.21 -7.93
CA LEU A 835 4.32 11.59 -7.12
C LEU A 835 3.16 11.11 -7.99
N ARG A 836 2.76 11.88 -9.03
CA ARG A 836 1.68 11.50 -9.96
C ARG A 836 2.02 10.29 -10.82
N GLN A 837 3.31 10.09 -11.09
CA GLN A 837 3.82 9.00 -11.94
C GLN A 837 4.56 7.92 -11.14
N ASP A 838 4.50 8.00 -9.80
CA ASP A 838 5.29 7.21 -8.85
C ASP A 838 6.78 7.02 -9.22
N LEU A 839 7.41 8.09 -9.72
CA LEU A 839 8.82 8.05 -10.14
C LEU A 839 9.76 8.08 -8.91
N PRO A 840 10.95 7.45 -9.00
CA PRO A 840 11.95 7.49 -7.94
C PRO A 840 12.27 8.91 -7.49
N LEU A 841 12.29 9.15 -6.18
CA LEU A 841 12.63 10.45 -5.59
C LEU A 841 14.14 10.56 -5.34
N ASN A 842 14.70 11.73 -5.62
CA ASN A 842 16.04 12.10 -5.19
C ASN A 842 16.11 12.15 -3.66
N ALA A 843 17.21 11.67 -3.10
CA ALA A 843 17.53 11.88 -1.69
C ALA A 843 17.93 13.34 -1.44
N TYR A 844 17.40 13.94 -0.37
CA TYR A 844 17.85 15.25 0.09
C TYR A 844 19.17 15.14 0.85
N ASN A 845 19.97 16.21 0.80
CA ASN A 845 21.17 16.34 1.62
C ASN A 845 20.89 17.36 2.73
N ARG A 846 20.81 16.89 3.98
CA ARG A 846 20.47 17.77 5.11
C ARG A 846 21.56 18.81 5.39
N ALA A 847 22.83 18.47 5.14
CA ALA A 847 23.96 19.38 5.40
C ALA A 847 23.94 20.65 4.53
N THR A 848 23.19 20.64 3.42
CA THR A 848 23.12 21.76 2.46
C THR A 848 21.87 22.63 2.61
N PHE A 849 21.01 22.36 3.59
CA PHE A 849 19.76 23.10 3.75
C PHE A 849 20.01 24.59 3.97
N TYR A 850 20.96 24.94 4.85
CA TYR A 850 21.30 26.31 5.22
C TYR A 850 22.69 26.77 4.74
N SER A 851 23.30 26.05 3.80
CA SER A 851 24.59 26.46 3.20
C SER A 851 24.38 27.53 2.12
N PRO A 852 25.36 28.39 1.84
CA PRO A 852 25.28 29.33 0.72
C PRO A 852 25.43 28.62 -0.64
N GLY A 853 25.03 29.31 -1.72
CA GLY A 853 25.24 28.85 -3.11
C GLY A 853 24.25 27.80 -3.62
N ALA A 854 24.55 27.25 -4.79
CA ALA A 854 23.65 26.39 -5.58
C ALA A 854 23.52 24.95 -5.06
N VAL A 855 24.55 24.46 -4.35
CA VAL A 855 24.63 23.06 -3.94
C VAL A 855 23.53 22.74 -2.92
N GLY A 856 22.77 21.68 -3.20
CA GLY A 856 21.58 21.29 -2.46
C GLY A 856 20.44 22.32 -2.49
N TYR A 857 20.40 23.17 -3.52
CA TYR A 857 19.38 24.19 -3.72
C TYR A 857 18.76 24.11 -5.12
N THR A 858 19.56 24.35 -6.16
CA THR A 858 19.14 24.36 -7.58
C THR A 858 19.81 23.27 -8.43
N ASP A 859 20.68 22.46 -7.84
CA ASP A 859 21.53 21.45 -8.51
C ASP A 859 20.95 20.02 -8.51
N TYR A 860 19.74 19.82 -8.00
CA TYR A 860 19.12 18.50 -7.97
C TYR A 860 18.71 18.01 -9.38
N PRO A 861 18.95 16.74 -9.71
CA PRO A 861 18.62 16.20 -11.03
C PRO A 861 17.10 16.09 -11.21
N ARG A 862 16.58 16.48 -12.38
CA ARG A 862 15.18 16.25 -12.76
C ARG A 862 14.98 14.80 -13.20
N ALA A 863 13.74 14.30 -13.15
CA ALA A 863 13.44 13.02 -13.79
C ALA A 863 13.76 13.14 -15.30
N GLN A 864 14.42 12.14 -15.87
CA GLN A 864 14.59 12.11 -17.33
C GLN A 864 13.20 12.02 -17.95
N LYS A 865 12.86 12.97 -18.83
CA LYS A 865 11.67 12.84 -19.67
C LYS A 865 11.83 11.56 -20.49
N VAL A 866 11.14 10.50 -20.11
CA VAL A 866 10.90 9.39 -21.02
C VAL A 866 10.06 9.99 -22.13
N ALA A 867 10.68 10.18 -23.30
CA ALA A 867 9.98 10.64 -24.49
C ALA A 867 8.99 9.54 -24.91
N ILE A 868 7.77 9.59 -24.36
CA ILE A 868 6.62 8.95 -24.98
C ILE A 868 6.37 9.76 -26.24
N ALA A 869 6.77 9.20 -27.39
CA ALA A 869 6.55 9.81 -28.69
C ALA A 869 5.08 10.20 -28.82
N GLN A 870 4.85 11.50 -29.05
CA GLN A 870 3.56 12.00 -29.50
C GLN A 870 3.16 11.24 -30.77
N ARG A 871 2.18 10.35 -30.65
CA ARG A 871 1.37 9.87 -31.78
C ARG A 871 -0.10 9.93 -31.40
N VAL A 872 -0.60 11.15 -31.28
CA VAL A 872 -1.98 11.50 -31.65
C VAL A 872 -1.90 12.91 -32.25
N GLU A 873 -1.90 12.96 -33.58
CA GLU A 873 -2.47 14.01 -34.46
C GLU A 873 -1.83 13.91 -35.86
N ALA A 874 -2.39 13.01 -36.67
CA ALA A 874 -2.61 13.13 -38.12
C ALA A 874 -3.59 12.02 -38.54
#